data_AF-A0A3A0D682-F1
#
_entry.id   AF-A0A3A0D682-F1
#
_cell.length_a   1.000
_cell.length_b   1.000
_cell.length_c   1.000
_cell.angle_alpha   90.00
_cell.angle_beta   90.00
_cell.angle_gamma   90.00
#
_symmetry.space_group_name_H-M   'P 1'
#
loop_
_entity.id
_entity.type
_entity.pdbx_description
1 polymer ?
#
loop_
_entity_poly.entity_id
_entity_poly.type
_entity_poly.pdbx_seq_one_letter_code
_entity_poly.pdbx_strand_id
1 'polypeptide(L)'
;MALTSPDPHLAATPALADVQPQISIVIPLRRARRQLEHCLASIARQTYPHHLIEISLVADAADEHAQKVTREFARNHPALRVRRSFAKTPRKTARRAPSSNEIVIPVTPNTILADDFIAQAVAALQNHSCAGVGGRMIYRGEGRVQSAAALALGSKWVLPTGTQDESKSGIRNEAVLHGAYRRKAMNEAGVLEHELPGNEYETATRMQQAGHTLYFSTKVQSSLTLRADLFDLLGWAAVHGHAWAMRVKKQRAAFRLRYFVPAALLVLSVMTALFAPLWTAALAACAALFLGYLSCNALLTVGLAARNRLKHLLLLPLVLATIHFGFGVGMIVGLIASKRWGAAAPKWVEKSAVIISDYIAITGAFFVWAYLRSEFGFFAILEFEHAYFLSNLIFAFWFLLFLFFGLYGAWNAASRLDESIAIVKIVGGGVLLIFLLTLDLDQDFENPMSQSRMLLLSYWLIVAGAVITGRLIVRTTQRRLLENGIGLHRTIIAGWGPKARELYQNVSEYPALGYRIIGFVAPSGTDKSHRFHGVPVLGNLNRLADIILRHQVEDVLIALQKQDQDALVKIIAQTDGLPVSLKIVPDLYSIITGQARTNQIYGFPLIEILPQYMPAWERFAKRAIDVTVSLLILILGLPLWLLVVLAIRLNSPGKIFYRQERMGKNGRIFDVIKFRSMVANAETLTGPKWAEKDDPRITAVGKFLRKWRIDEVPQFINVLRGEMSIVGPRPERPFFVEKLRKEIPLYTRRLRVRPGITGWAQIKGAYDATLEDVKQKLQYDLFYLENMSLRMDLKIILHTIYVMLAGRGQ
;
A
#
# COMPACT_ATOMS: atom_id res chain seq x y z
N MET A 1 8.77 -56.32 21.79
CA MET A 1 10.13 -56.02 22.33
C MET A 1 10.58 -54.74 21.64
N ALA A 2 10.77 -53.59 22.27
CA ALA A 2 11.15 -53.29 23.65
C ALA A 2 10.15 -52.34 24.35
N LEU A 3 10.00 -52.58 25.65
CA LEU A 3 9.29 -51.76 26.62
C LEU A 3 10.11 -50.50 26.89
N THR A 4 9.56 -49.32 26.63
CA THR A 4 10.06 -48.05 27.15
C THR A 4 8.94 -47.40 27.95
N SER A 5 9.10 -47.48 29.28
CA SER A 5 8.54 -46.66 30.37
C SER A 5 7.08 -46.16 30.28
N PRO A 6 6.22 -46.47 31.27
CA PRO A 6 4.95 -45.77 31.41
C PRO A 6 5.21 -44.29 31.72
N ASP A 7 4.59 -43.42 30.93
CA ASP A 7 4.59 -41.97 31.12
C ASP A 7 4.07 -41.65 32.55
N PRO A 8 4.84 -40.98 33.44
CA PRO A 8 4.50 -40.84 34.86
C PRO A 8 3.42 -39.78 35.15
N HIS A 9 2.59 -39.42 34.16
CA HIS A 9 1.45 -38.51 34.32
C HIS A 9 0.08 -39.14 34.03
N LEU A 10 -0.04 -40.47 34.16
CA LEU A 10 -1.29 -41.12 34.59
C LEU A 10 -1.42 -41.01 36.11
N ALA A 11 -1.42 -39.77 36.61
CA ALA A 11 -1.84 -39.46 37.97
C ALA A 11 -3.36 -39.21 37.96
N ALA A 12 -4.01 -39.74 38.98
CA ALA A 12 -5.43 -39.65 39.30
C ALA A 12 -6.13 -38.38 38.79
N THR A 13 -7.37 -38.55 38.33
CA THR A 13 -8.38 -37.50 38.22
C THR A 13 -8.26 -36.55 39.41
N PRO A 14 -7.78 -35.31 39.25
CA PRO A 14 -7.82 -34.38 40.36
C PRO A 14 -9.28 -34.03 40.57
N ALA A 15 -9.75 -34.21 41.79
CA ALA A 15 -11.00 -33.63 42.27
C ALA A 15 -10.94 -32.10 42.05
N LEU A 16 -11.46 -31.62 40.93
CA LEU A 16 -11.70 -30.20 40.67
C LEU A 16 -13.11 -29.86 41.15
N ALA A 17 -13.24 -29.77 42.47
CA ALA A 17 -14.50 -29.48 43.15
C ALA A 17 -14.59 -28.07 43.74
N ASP A 18 -13.58 -27.20 43.62
CA ASP A 18 -13.61 -25.98 44.46
C ASP A 18 -14.33 -24.77 43.89
N VAL A 19 -14.41 -24.55 42.56
CA VAL A 19 -15.38 -23.60 41.99
C VAL A 19 -15.71 -23.99 40.54
N GLN A 20 -16.96 -24.35 40.29
CA GLN A 20 -17.47 -24.51 38.92
C GLN A 20 -17.86 -23.13 38.36
N PRO A 21 -17.18 -22.63 37.31
CA PRO A 21 -17.47 -21.32 36.75
C PRO A 21 -18.85 -21.28 36.09
N GLN A 22 -19.51 -20.12 36.17
CA GLN A 22 -20.71 -19.86 35.38
C GLN A 22 -20.35 -19.72 33.90
N ILE A 23 -21.17 -20.31 33.04
CA ILE A 23 -20.96 -20.38 31.59
C ILE A 23 -22.00 -19.52 30.87
N SER A 24 -21.57 -18.83 29.82
CA SER A 24 -22.46 -18.10 28.91
C SER A 24 -22.29 -18.59 27.49
N ILE A 25 -23.31 -19.28 26.98
CA ILE A 25 -23.37 -19.73 25.59
C ILE A 25 -24.08 -18.64 24.78
N VAL A 26 -23.39 -18.09 23.80
CA VAL A 26 -23.88 -16.96 23.01
C VAL A 26 -24.18 -17.42 21.58
N ILE A 27 -25.44 -17.33 21.17
CA ILE A 27 -25.89 -17.81 19.85
C ILE A 27 -26.50 -16.65 19.05
N PRO A 28 -25.81 -16.17 17.99
CA PRO A 28 -26.37 -15.18 17.08
C PRO A 28 -27.22 -15.85 15.99
N LEU A 29 -28.50 -15.49 15.92
CA LEU A 29 -29.46 -16.04 14.98
C LEU A 29 -29.62 -15.16 13.75
N ARG A 30 -29.38 -15.72 12.56
CA ARG A 30 -29.67 -15.10 11.26
C ARG A 30 -30.11 -16.19 10.27
N ARG A 31 -31.38 -16.19 9.85
CA ARG A 31 -31.95 -17.08 8.81
C ARG A 31 -31.79 -18.60 9.07
N ALA A 32 -31.76 -19.04 10.34
CA ALA A 32 -31.25 -20.37 10.72
C ALA A 32 -32.31 -21.34 11.27
N ARG A 33 -33.35 -21.63 10.46
CA ARG A 33 -34.62 -22.17 10.96
C ARG A 33 -34.66 -23.65 11.40
N ARG A 34 -33.94 -24.58 10.75
CA ARG A 34 -34.00 -26.04 11.08
C ARG A 34 -32.90 -26.54 12.03
N GLN A 35 -31.64 -26.12 11.88
CA GLN A 35 -30.55 -26.65 12.73
C GLN A 35 -30.48 -26.05 14.14
N LEU A 36 -31.23 -24.97 14.42
CA LEU A 36 -31.25 -24.37 15.75
C LEU A 36 -31.74 -25.37 16.80
N GLU A 37 -32.73 -26.20 16.45
CA GLU A 37 -33.26 -27.25 17.33
C GLU A 37 -32.17 -28.26 17.70
N HIS A 38 -31.39 -28.73 16.73
CA HIS A 38 -30.27 -29.64 16.98
C HIS A 38 -29.15 -29.02 17.82
N CYS A 39 -28.85 -27.74 17.59
CA CYS A 39 -27.89 -26.97 18.40
C CYS A 39 -28.36 -26.87 19.85
N LEU A 40 -29.60 -26.42 20.08
CA LEU A 40 -30.19 -26.29 21.41
C LEU A 40 -30.32 -27.64 22.13
N ALA A 41 -30.70 -28.71 21.41
CA ALA A 41 -30.73 -30.06 21.94
C ALA A 41 -29.34 -30.55 22.38
N SER A 42 -28.28 -30.19 21.65
CA SER A 42 -26.90 -30.51 22.07
C SER A 42 -26.44 -29.76 23.32
N ILE A 43 -27.00 -28.58 23.58
CA ILE A 43 -26.75 -27.80 24.80
C ILE A 43 -27.53 -28.41 25.97
N ALA A 44 -28.77 -28.85 25.74
CA ALA A 44 -29.57 -29.51 26.77
C ALA A 44 -28.97 -30.85 27.25
N ARG A 45 -28.20 -31.52 26.39
CA ARG A 45 -27.51 -32.78 26.74
C ARG A 45 -26.15 -32.59 27.42
N GLN A 46 -25.72 -31.36 27.69
CA GLN A 46 -24.44 -31.13 28.34
C GLN A 46 -24.41 -31.76 29.74
N THR A 47 -23.33 -32.47 30.03
CA THR A 47 -23.06 -33.11 31.33
C THR A 47 -22.68 -32.11 32.43
N TYR A 48 -22.40 -30.86 32.08
CA TYR A 48 -22.10 -29.78 33.02
C TYR A 48 -23.37 -29.28 33.72
N PRO A 49 -23.35 -28.86 35.01
CA PRO A 49 -24.57 -28.53 35.74
C PRO A 49 -25.38 -27.40 35.09
N HIS A 50 -26.63 -27.69 34.74
CA HIS A 50 -27.49 -26.80 33.95
C HIS A 50 -27.77 -25.45 34.63
N HIS A 51 -27.81 -25.41 35.96
CA HIS A 51 -28.02 -24.18 36.72
C HIS A 51 -26.85 -23.17 36.59
N LEU A 52 -25.67 -23.63 36.15
CA LEU A 52 -24.50 -22.80 35.87
C LEU A 52 -24.40 -22.37 34.40
N ILE A 53 -25.31 -22.86 33.55
CA ILE A 53 -25.32 -22.57 32.12
C ILE A 53 -26.38 -21.52 31.81
N GLU A 54 -25.92 -20.42 31.22
CA GLU A 54 -26.78 -19.39 30.68
C GLU A 54 -26.69 -19.36 29.15
N ILE A 55 -27.84 -19.38 28.49
CA ILE A 55 -27.93 -19.31 27.02
C ILE A 55 -28.44 -17.93 26.64
N SER A 56 -27.62 -17.16 25.94
CA SER A 56 -27.96 -15.85 25.38
C SER A 56 -28.23 -15.97 23.89
N LEU A 57 -29.52 -15.96 23.54
CA LEU A 57 -29.99 -15.99 22.16
C LEU A 57 -30.24 -14.57 21.67
N VAL A 58 -29.50 -14.17 20.64
CA VAL A 58 -29.67 -12.87 20.02
C VAL A 58 -30.23 -13.07 18.62
N ALA A 59 -31.47 -12.65 18.42
CA ALA A 59 -32.21 -12.84 17.17
C ALA A 59 -32.51 -11.52 16.47
N ASP A 60 -32.76 -11.60 15.17
CA ASP A 60 -33.39 -10.50 14.44
C ASP A 60 -34.84 -10.37 14.90
N ALA A 61 -35.31 -9.14 15.12
CA ALA A 61 -36.68 -8.90 15.59
C ALA A 61 -37.73 -9.46 14.60
N ALA A 62 -37.37 -9.56 13.32
CA ALA A 62 -38.25 -10.01 12.24
C ALA A 62 -38.32 -11.55 12.03
N ASP A 63 -37.60 -12.39 12.78
CA ASP A 63 -37.58 -13.85 12.58
C ASP A 63 -38.54 -14.59 13.54
N GLU A 64 -39.83 -14.63 13.21
CA GLU A 64 -40.89 -15.23 14.04
C GLU A 64 -40.67 -16.72 14.37
N HIS A 65 -40.15 -17.51 13.43
CA HIS A 65 -39.86 -18.93 13.65
C HIS A 65 -38.79 -19.13 14.74
N ALA A 66 -37.72 -18.34 14.68
CA ALA A 66 -36.65 -18.40 15.68
C ALA A 66 -37.18 -18.02 17.08
N GLN A 67 -38.14 -17.09 17.16
CA GLN A 67 -38.81 -16.75 18.41
C GLN A 67 -39.64 -17.91 18.95
N LYS A 68 -40.39 -18.60 18.09
CA LYS A 68 -41.21 -19.77 18.47
C LYS A 68 -40.36 -20.90 19.04
N VAL A 69 -39.36 -21.36 18.28
CA VAL A 69 -38.43 -22.44 18.70
C VAL A 69 -37.76 -22.11 20.03
N THR A 70 -37.33 -20.86 20.21
CA THR A 70 -36.69 -20.42 21.45
C THR A 70 -37.65 -20.41 22.64
N ARG A 71 -38.90 -19.98 22.44
CA ARG A 71 -39.94 -19.99 23.50
C ARG A 71 -40.26 -21.42 23.93
N GLU A 72 -40.42 -22.32 22.97
CA GLU A 72 -40.68 -23.74 23.23
C GLU A 72 -39.51 -24.39 23.98
N PHE A 73 -38.27 -24.15 23.54
CA PHE A 73 -37.08 -24.67 24.21
C PHE A 73 -36.97 -24.18 25.67
N ALA A 74 -37.18 -22.90 25.93
CA ALA A 74 -37.13 -22.34 27.28
C ALA A 74 -38.23 -22.91 28.21
N ARG A 75 -39.40 -23.25 27.65
CA ARG A 75 -40.48 -23.91 28.40
C ARG A 75 -40.14 -25.37 28.73
N ASN A 76 -39.56 -26.08 27.77
CA ASN A 76 -39.25 -27.51 27.91
C ASN A 76 -38.02 -27.78 28.79
N HIS A 77 -37.15 -26.78 28.99
CA HIS A 77 -35.92 -26.90 29.77
C HIS A 77 -35.79 -25.80 30.85
N PRO A 78 -36.64 -25.82 31.90
CA PRO A 78 -36.67 -24.76 32.92
C PRO A 78 -35.38 -24.66 33.75
N ALA A 79 -34.58 -25.74 33.79
CA ALA A 79 -33.28 -25.77 34.48
C ALA A 79 -32.19 -24.92 33.79
N LEU A 80 -32.38 -24.54 32.51
CA LEU A 80 -31.45 -23.72 31.75
C LEU A 80 -31.91 -22.27 31.72
N ARG A 81 -31.01 -21.33 32.06
CA ARG A 81 -31.34 -19.90 32.01
C ARG A 81 -31.24 -19.38 30.59
N VAL A 82 -32.38 -19.19 29.92
CA VAL A 82 -32.43 -18.69 28.52
C VAL A 82 -32.76 -17.19 28.48
N ARG A 83 -31.78 -16.36 28.12
CA ARG A 83 -31.97 -14.93 27.82
C ARG A 83 -32.20 -14.72 26.33
N ARG A 84 -33.16 -13.84 26.03
CA ARG A 84 -33.55 -13.48 24.67
C ARG A 84 -33.30 -11.99 24.45
N SER A 85 -32.64 -11.64 23.37
CA SER A 85 -32.42 -10.25 22.97
C SER A 85 -32.65 -10.07 21.47
N PHE A 86 -33.27 -8.96 21.09
CA PHE A 86 -33.60 -8.68 19.70
C PHE A 86 -32.77 -7.52 19.18
N ALA A 87 -32.15 -7.69 18.01
CA ALA A 87 -31.33 -6.65 17.41
C ALA A 87 -31.30 -6.74 15.88
N LYS A 88 -31.28 -5.57 15.22
CA LYS A 88 -31.09 -5.46 13.75
C LYS A 88 -29.77 -6.10 13.26
N THR A 89 -28.76 -6.24 14.13
CA THR A 89 -27.49 -6.92 13.81
C THR A 89 -27.12 -7.99 14.84
N PRO A 90 -27.77 -9.18 14.79
CA PRO A 90 -27.68 -10.20 15.83
C PRO A 90 -26.26 -10.64 16.18
N ARG A 91 -25.37 -10.78 15.19
CA ARG A 91 -23.95 -11.14 15.41
C ARG A 91 -23.16 -10.10 16.21
N LYS A 92 -23.43 -8.80 16.01
CA LYS A 92 -22.73 -7.72 16.72
C LYS A 92 -23.26 -7.61 18.15
N THR A 93 -24.57 -7.69 18.31
CA THR A 93 -25.22 -7.60 19.63
C THR A 93 -24.94 -8.84 20.48
N ALA A 94 -24.89 -10.04 19.89
CA ALA A 94 -24.49 -11.27 20.59
C ALA A 94 -23.13 -11.14 21.27
N ARG A 95 -22.15 -10.54 20.60
CA ARG A 95 -20.82 -10.33 21.20
C ARG A 95 -20.83 -9.30 22.33
N ARG A 96 -21.76 -8.35 22.30
CA ARG A 96 -21.96 -7.37 23.38
C ARG A 96 -22.97 -7.84 24.43
N ALA A 97 -23.48 -9.07 24.29
CA ALA A 97 -24.56 -9.55 25.13
C ALA A 97 -24.12 -9.55 26.60
N PRO A 98 -24.95 -8.99 27.49
CA PRO A 98 -24.59 -8.77 28.88
C PRO A 98 -24.68 -10.11 29.63
N SER A 99 -23.60 -10.88 29.63
CA SER A 99 -23.46 -12.02 30.51
C SER A 99 -22.37 -11.77 31.53
N SER A 100 -22.72 -11.70 32.82
CA SER A 100 -21.79 -11.48 33.94
C SER A 100 -20.74 -12.60 34.12
N ASN A 101 -20.95 -13.73 33.45
CA ASN A 101 -20.34 -15.00 33.82
C ASN A 101 -18.88 -15.11 33.35
N GLU A 102 -18.15 -16.03 33.98
CA GLU A 102 -16.68 -16.11 33.89
C GLU A 102 -16.19 -16.62 32.52
N ILE A 103 -16.92 -17.56 31.90
CA ILE A 103 -16.56 -18.18 30.63
C ILE A 103 -17.64 -17.92 29.57
N VAL A 104 -17.20 -17.52 28.38
CA VAL A 104 -18.06 -17.25 27.22
C VAL A 104 -17.75 -18.24 26.10
N ILE A 105 -18.80 -18.88 25.57
CA ILE A 105 -18.75 -19.83 24.46
C ILE A 105 -19.59 -19.29 23.30
N PRO A 106 -18.98 -18.65 22.28
CA PRO A 106 -19.69 -18.27 21.07
C PRO A 106 -20.00 -19.51 20.22
N VAL A 107 -21.29 -19.75 19.94
CA VAL A 107 -21.76 -20.91 19.17
C VAL A 107 -22.56 -20.45 17.96
N THR A 108 -22.25 -20.95 16.76
CA THR A 108 -23.09 -20.69 15.59
C THR A 108 -24.30 -21.62 15.56
N PRO A 109 -25.48 -21.19 15.08
CA PRO A 109 -26.73 -21.97 15.15
C PRO A 109 -26.74 -23.33 14.43
N ASN A 110 -25.71 -23.64 13.65
CA ASN A 110 -25.53 -24.88 12.90
C ASN A 110 -24.42 -25.77 13.51
N THR A 111 -24.04 -25.52 14.76
CA THR A 111 -23.04 -26.29 15.49
C THR A 111 -23.73 -27.21 16.48
N ILE A 112 -23.22 -28.43 16.61
CA ILE A 112 -23.62 -29.42 17.60
C ILE A 112 -22.40 -29.64 18.50
N LEU A 113 -22.55 -29.38 19.79
CA LEU A 113 -21.51 -29.63 20.78
C LEU A 113 -21.55 -31.11 21.21
N ALA A 114 -20.39 -31.71 21.47
CA ALA A 114 -20.34 -33.02 22.13
C ALA A 114 -20.93 -32.92 23.55
N ASP A 115 -21.51 -33.99 24.08
CA ASP A 115 -22.25 -33.96 25.36
C ASP A 115 -21.35 -33.61 26.57
N ASP A 116 -20.04 -33.78 26.46
CA ASP A 116 -19.03 -33.41 27.46
C ASP A 116 -18.22 -32.14 27.10
N PHE A 117 -18.60 -31.41 26.05
CA PHE A 117 -17.85 -30.27 25.52
C PHE A 117 -17.52 -29.22 26.60
N ILE A 118 -18.52 -28.78 27.38
CA ILE A 118 -18.32 -27.73 28.39
C ILE A 118 -17.40 -28.24 29.51
N ALA A 119 -17.63 -29.47 29.99
CA ALA A 119 -16.82 -30.06 31.05
C ALA A 119 -15.34 -30.17 30.63
N GLN A 120 -15.07 -30.65 29.42
CA GLN A 120 -13.71 -30.74 28.87
C GLN A 120 -13.07 -29.37 28.65
N ALA A 121 -13.84 -28.38 28.20
CA ALA A 121 -13.34 -27.03 27.97
C ALA A 121 -12.97 -26.32 29.28
N VAL A 122 -13.80 -26.45 30.32
CA VAL A 122 -13.53 -25.92 31.66
C VAL A 122 -12.30 -26.58 32.27
N ALA A 123 -12.22 -27.92 32.22
CA ALA A 123 -11.07 -28.67 32.72
C ALA A 123 -9.77 -28.23 32.03
N ALA A 124 -9.78 -28.06 30.70
CA ALA A 124 -8.62 -27.58 29.96
C ALA A 124 -8.24 -26.13 30.31
N LEU A 125 -9.22 -25.23 30.53
CA LEU A 125 -8.98 -23.84 30.93
C LEU A 125 -8.37 -23.72 32.33
N GLN A 126 -8.72 -24.64 33.23
CA GLN A 126 -8.18 -24.71 34.58
C GLN A 126 -6.80 -25.36 34.58
N ASN A 127 -6.63 -26.52 33.95
CA ASN A 127 -5.39 -27.30 33.96
C ASN A 127 -4.22 -26.60 33.25
N HIS A 128 -4.49 -25.81 32.22
CA HIS A 128 -3.44 -25.16 31.42
C HIS A 128 -3.32 -23.66 31.64
N SER A 129 -4.05 -23.08 32.61
CA SER A 129 -4.02 -21.65 32.94
C SER A 129 -4.06 -20.73 31.71
N CYS A 130 -4.86 -21.09 30.71
CA CYS A 130 -4.96 -20.36 29.44
C CYS A 130 -6.21 -19.48 29.39
N ALA A 131 -6.21 -18.50 28.49
CA ALA A 131 -7.32 -17.56 28.35
C ALA A 131 -8.44 -18.08 27.45
N GLY A 132 -8.15 -19.07 26.60
CA GLY A 132 -9.13 -19.70 25.73
C GLY A 132 -8.75 -21.13 25.38
N VAL A 133 -9.74 -22.00 25.29
CA VAL A 133 -9.60 -23.39 24.84
C VAL A 133 -10.57 -23.62 23.70
N GLY A 134 -10.17 -24.37 22.70
CA GLY A 134 -11.14 -25.06 21.85
C GLY A 134 -10.55 -26.38 21.38
N GLY A 135 -11.16 -26.97 20.36
CA GLY A 135 -10.73 -28.30 19.93
C GLY A 135 -11.22 -28.70 18.56
N ARG A 136 -11.40 -30.00 18.37
CA ARG A 136 -11.60 -30.60 17.06
C ARG A 136 -12.98 -30.25 16.51
N MET A 137 -13.01 -29.68 15.30
CA MET A 137 -14.22 -29.38 14.57
C MET A 137 -14.47 -30.43 13.49
N ILE A 138 -15.61 -31.11 13.57
CA ILE A 138 -16.01 -32.12 12.59
C ILE A 138 -17.06 -31.52 11.65
N TYR A 139 -16.73 -31.36 10.37
CA TYR A 139 -17.71 -30.94 9.37
C TYR A 139 -18.68 -32.09 9.05
N ARG A 140 -19.98 -31.80 9.04
CA ARG A 140 -21.04 -32.75 8.65
C ARG A 140 -21.88 -32.18 7.51
N GLY A 141 -22.37 -33.05 6.64
CA GLY A 141 -23.25 -32.69 5.53
C GLY A 141 -24.40 -33.69 5.40
N GLU A 142 -25.62 -33.17 5.20
CA GLU A 142 -26.84 -33.99 5.09
C GLU A 142 -27.15 -34.38 3.63
N GLY A 143 -26.56 -33.70 2.63
CA GLY A 143 -26.74 -34.00 1.20
C GLY A 143 -25.43 -34.26 0.45
N ARG A 144 -25.50 -34.60 -0.86
CA ARG A 144 -24.33 -35.02 -1.64
C ARG A 144 -23.25 -33.93 -1.75
N VAL A 145 -23.65 -32.68 -2.02
CA VAL A 145 -22.73 -31.51 -2.10
C VAL A 145 -22.19 -31.16 -0.72
N GLN A 146 -23.04 -31.16 0.30
CA GLN A 146 -22.65 -30.84 1.68
C GLN A 146 -21.68 -31.88 2.24
N SER A 147 -21.87 -33.16 1.92
CA SER A 147 -20.98 -34.25 2.33
C SER A 147 -19.61 -34.15 1.65
N ALA A 148 -19.57 -33.80 0.36
CA ALA A 148 -18.33 -33.53 -0.36
C ALA A 148 -17.61 -32.28 0.18
N ALA A 149 -18.36 -31.22 0.49
CA ALA A 149 -17.82 -30.02 1.12
C ALA A 149 -17.29 -30.29 2.54
N ALA A 150 -17.95 -31.13 3.32
CA ALA A 150 -17.49 -31.54 4.65
C ALA A 150 -16.16 -32.30 4.57
N LEU A 151 -16.04 -33.22 3.60
CA LEU A 151 -14.80 -33.95 3.34
C LEU A 151 -13.66 -33.01 2.90
N ALA A 152 -13.97 -32.03 2.05
CA ALA A 152 -13.00 -31.04 1.58
C ALA A 152 -12.54 -30.12 2.72
N LEU A 153 -13.46 -29.55 3.50
CA LEU A 153 -13.15 -28.63 4.59
C LEU A 153 -12.46 -29.32 5.79
N GLY A 154 -12.70 -30.62 5.98
CA GLY A 154 -11.97 -31.43 6.96
C GLY A 154 -10.53 -31.75 6.58
N SER A 155 -10.06 -31.31 5.40
CA SER A 155 -8.70 -31.53 4.92
C SER A 155 -7.80 -30.31 5.16
N LYS A 156 -6.62 -30.55 5.72
CA LYS A 156 -5.56 -29.54 5.96
C LYS A 156 -4.99 -28.87 4.69
N TRP A 157 -5.39 -29.34 3.52
CA TRP A 157 -4.85 -28.93 2.21
C TRP A 157 -5.77 -27.98 1.44
N VAL A 158 -7.05 -27.87 1.82
CA VAL A 158 -8.07 -27.15 1.02
C VAL A 158 -8.16 -25.68 1.40
N LEU A 159 -7.99 -25.35 2.69
CA LEU A 159 -8.00 -23.97 3.14
C LEU A 159 -6.87 -23.65 4.11
N PRO A 160 -6.50 -22.36 4.21
CA PRO A 160 -5.65 -21.81 5.26
C PRO A 160 -6.22 -21.89 6.68
N THR A 161 -7.21 -22.73 6.95
CA THR A 161 -7.96 -22.75 8.22
C THR A 161 -7.20 -23.36 9.39
N GLY A 162 -6.00 -23.87 9.16
CA GLY A 162 -5.03 -24.07 10.24
C GLY A 162 -4.07 -25.20 9.97
N THR A 163 -2.91 -25.09 10.59
CA THR A 163 -1.91 -26.16 10.69
C THR A 163 -2.30 -27.19 11.76
N GLN A 164 -3.61 -27.41 11.97
CA GLN A 164 -4.08 -28.25 13.06
C GLN A 164 -3.74 -29.70 12.73
N ASP A 165 -2.62 -30.16 13.28
CA ASP A 165 -2.46 -31.55 13.62
C ASP A 165 -3.47 -31.85 14.72
N GLU A 166 -4.70 -32.17 14.31
CA GLU A 166 -5.82 -32.51 15.20
C GLU A 166 -5.54 -33.75 16.07
N SER A 167 -4.40 -34.41 15.85
CA SER A 167 -3.97 -35.56 16.65
C SER A 167 -3.33 -35.17 17.99
N LYS A 168 -2.91 -33.89 18.18
CA LYS A 168 -2.17 -33.46 19.39
C LYS A 168 -2.76 -32.23 20.07
N SER A 169 -2.86 -32.29 21.39
CA SER A 169 -3.21 -31.15 22.25
C SER A 169 -1.98 -30.25 22.49
N GLY A 170 -2.17 -28.95 22.71
CA GLY A 170 -1.07 -28.01 22.97
C GLY A 170 -1.43 -26.53 22.83
N ILE A 171 -0.53 -25.65 23.26
CA ILE A 171 -0.66 -24.19 23.07
C ILE A 171 -0.55 -23.85 21.58
N ARG A 172 -1.46 -23.01 21.07
CA ARG A 172 -1.53 -22.66 19.65
C ARG A 172 -1.44 -21.15 19.40
N ASN A 173 -0.73 -20.80 18.33
CA ASN A 173 -0.63 -19.44 17.77
C ASN A 173 -1.73 -19.15 16.73
N GLU A 174 -2.74 -20.01 16.61
CA GLU A 174 -3.82 -19.91 15.63
C GLU A 174 -5.18 -19.78 16.33
N ALA A 175 -6.24 -19.56 15.54
CA ALA A 175 -7.59 -19.44 16.09
C ALA A 175 -8.11 -20.79 16.56
N VAL A 176 -8.86 -20.77 17.67
CA VAL A 176 -9.57 -21.96 18.13
C VAL A 176 -11.06 -21.77 17.87
N LEU A 177 -11.57 -22.57 16.92
CA LEU A 177 -12.93 -22.44 16.43
C LEU A 177 -13.92 -22.93 17.49
N HIS A 178 -15.05 -22.21 17.64
CA HIS A 178 -16.07 -22.42 18.68
C HIS A 178 -15.49 -22.69 20.07
N GLY A 179 -14.37 -22.04 20.42
CA GLY A 179 -13.71 -22.22 21.72
C GLY A 179 -14.45 -21.58 22.90
N ALA A 180 -14.13 -22.03 24.10
CA ALA A 180 -14.50 -21.41 25.36
C ALA A 180 -13.42 -20.40 25.78
N TYR A 181 -13.83 -19.19 26.16
CA TYR A 181 -12.92 -18.08 26.46
C TYR A 181 -13.21 -17.48 27.83
N ARG A 182 -12.17 -17.12 28.58
CA ARG A 182 -12.31 -16.35 29.82
C ARG A 182 -12.74 -14.93 29.48
N ARG A 183 -13.84 -14.47 30.09
CA ARG A 183 -14.42 -13.16 29.80
C ARG A 183 -13.46 -12.01 30.11
N LYS A 184 -12.73 -12.09 31.22
CA LYS A 184 -11.72 -11.09 31.62
C LYS A 184 -10.69 -10.87 30.50
N ALA A 185 -10.15 -11.94 29.93
CA ALA A 185 -9.20 -11.87 28.82
C ALA A 185 -9.83 -11.33 27.52
N MET A 186 -11.11 -11.62 27.26
CA MET A 186 -11.82 -11.02 26.11
C MET A 186 -11.99 -9.49 26.26
N ASN A 187 -12.23 -9.02 27.48
CA ASN A 187 -12.32 -7.59 27.81
C ASN A 187 -10.97 -6.90 27.66
N GLU A 188 -9.92 -7.45 28.28
CA GLU A 188 -8.55 -6.92 28.19
C GLU A 188 -8.06 -6.86 26.73
N ALA A 189 -8.43 -7.85 25.92
CA ALA A 189 -8.13 -7.87 24.49
C ALA A 189 -9.03 -6.95 23.63
N GLY A 190 -9.95 -6.18 24.23
CA GLY A 190 -10.85 -5.26 23.54
C GLY A 190 -11.76 -5.95 22.50
N VAL A 191 -12.07 -7.25 22.69
CA VAL A 191 -12.86 -8.04 21.73
C VAL A 191 -14.31 -7.58 21.69
N LEU A 192 -14.83 -7.02 22.78
CA LEU A 192 -16.25 -6.65 22.94
C LEU A 192 -16.60 -5.22 22.47
N GLU A 193 -15.60 -4.35 22.22
CA GLU A 193 -15.82 -2.91 22.01
C GLU A 193 -16.08 -2.50 20.55
N HIS A 194 -15.58 -3.25 19.56
CA HIS A 194 -15.43 -2.75 18.17
C HIS A 194 -16.63 -3.00 17.21
N GLU A 195 -16.85 -2.07 16.26
CA GLU A 195 -17.92 -2.10 15.23
C GLU A 195 -17.64 -2.96 13.96
N LEU A 196 -16.49 -3.63 13.84
CA LEU A 196 -16.11 -4.42 12.66
C LEU A 196 -16.68 -5.87 12.72
N PRO A 197 -16.87 -6.55 11.57
CA PRO A 197 -17.34 -7.95 11.55
C PRO A 197 -16.24 -8.91 12.03
N GLY A 198 -16.13 -9.09 13.35
CA GLY A 198 -15.17 -10.03 13.94
C GLY A 198 -15.64 -11.47 13.80
N ASN A 199 -14.79 -12.33 13.24
CA ASN A 199 -14.90 -13.79 13.29
C ASN A 199 -14.04 -14.36 14.43
N GLU A 200 -14.07 -15.67 14.66
CA GLU A 200 -13.28 -16.34 15.71
C GLU A 200 -11.77 -16.14 15.54
N TYR A 201 -11.33 -15.99 14.28
CA TYR A 201 -9.93 -15.64 13.98
C TYR A 201 -9.53 -14.27 14.52
N GLU A 202 -10.37 -13.24 14.38
CA GLU A 202 -10.08 -11.93 14.96
C GLU A 202 -10.05 -11.97 16.49
N THR A 203 -10.96 -12.70 17.12
CA THR A 203 -10.98 -12.89 18.58
C THR A 203 -9.66 -13.48 19.07
N ALA A 204 -9.26 -14.62 18.51
CA ALA A 204 -8.02 -15.29 18.88
C ALA A 204 -6.78 -14.40 18.66
N THR A 205 -6.75 -13.67 17.54
CA THR A 205 -5.69 -12.73 17.18
C THR A 205 -5.53 -11.63 18.22
N ARG A 206 -6.63 -11.03 18.68
CA ARG A 206 -6.59 -9.95 19.69
C ARG A 206 -6.16 -10.45 21.05
N MET A 207 -6.65 -11.63 21.44
CA MET A 207 -6.25 -12.25 22.71
C MET A 207 -4.74 -12.51 22.74
N GLN A 208 -4.17 -13.02 21.64
CA GLN A 208 -2.72 -13.20 21.51
C GLN A 208 -1.96 -11.86 21.53
N GLN A 209 -2.48 -10.81 20.90
CA GLN A 209 -1.88 -9.47 20.93
C GLN A 209 -1.88 -8.85 22.33
N ALA A 210 -2.88 -9.18 23.15
CA ALA A 210 -2.94 -8.81 24.55
C ALA A 210 -2.07 -9.71 25.45
N GLY A 211 -1.28 -10.64 24.88
CA GLY A 211 -0.36 -11.51 25.62
C GLY A 211 -1.01 -12.78 26.17
N HIS A 212 -2.27 -13.06 25.82
CA HIS A 212 -2.95 -14.26 26.31
C HIS A 212 -2.67 -15.51 25.46
N THR A 213 -2.59 -16.66 26.12
CA THR A 213 -2.40 -17.96 25.48
C THR A 213 -3.72 -18.65 25.15
N LEU A 214 -3.76 -19.33 24.00
CA LEU A 214 -4.87 -20.16 23.57
C LEU A 214 -4.42 -21.61 23.47
N TYR A 215 -5.24 -22.53 23.97
CA TYR A 215 -4.94 -23.96 24.02
C TYR A 215 -5.89 -24.76 23.13
N PHE A 216 -5.34 -25.76 22.45
CA PHE A 216 -6.12 -26.73 21.67
C PHE A 216 -6.15 -28.07 22.39
N SER A 217 -7.34 -28.59 22.64
CA SER A 217 -7.56 -29.90 23.26
C SER A 217 -8.29 -30.83 22.30
N THR A 218 -7.76 -32.04 22.09
CA THR A 218 -8.42 -33.08 21.27
C THR A 218 -9.70 -33.64 21.91
N LYS A 219 -9.86 -33.43 23.23
CA LYS A 219 -11.05 -33.83 24.01
C LYS A 219 -12.23 -32.87 23.83
N VAL A 220 -11.98 -31.62 23.46
CA VAL A 220 -13.03 -30.63 23.20
C VAL A 220 -13.49 -30.82 21.76
N GLN A 221 -14.74 -31.28 21.54
CA GLN A 221 -15.22 -31.63 20.20
C GLN A 221 -16.55 -30.97 19.85
N SER A 222 -16.62 -30.40 18.65
CA SER A 222 -17.85 -29.86 18.08
C SER A 222 -18.02 -30.33 16.65
N SER A 223 -19.25 -30.33 16.16
CA SER A 223 -19.54 -30.61 14.76
C SER A 223 -20.33 -29.49 14.11
N LEU A 224 -19.95 -29.13 12.88
CA LEU A 224 -20.55 -28.04 12.12
C LEU A 224 -21.33 -28.62 10.94
N THR A 225 -22.64 -28.45 10.93
CA THR A 225 -23.48 -28.86 9.80
C THR A 225 -23.40 -27.80 8.69
N LEU A 226 -22.86 -28.19 7.54
CA LEU A 226 -22.76 -27.34 6.35
C LEU A 226 -24.12 -27.22 5.68
N ARG A 227 -24.54 -25.98 5.41
CA ARG A 227 -25.83 -25.68 4.76
C ARG A 227 -25.76 -25.60 3.23
N ALA A 228 -24.58 -25.73 2.66
CA ALA A 228 -24.27 -25.06 1.41
C ALA A 228 -24.58 -25.90 0.16
N ASP A 229 -25.32 -25.31 -0.77
CA ASP A 229 -25.12 -25.56 -2.20
C ASP A 229 -23.77 -24.93 -2.64
N LEU A 230 -23.42 -25.01 -3.93
CA LEU A 230 -22.15 -24.44 -4.40
C LEU A 230 -22.09 -22.91 -4.25
N PHE A 231 -23.20 -22.19 -4.34
CA PHE A 231 -23.23 -20.73 -4.22
C PHE A 231 -23.04 -20.27 -2.78
N ASP A 232 -23.68 -20.95 -1.84
CA ASP A 232 -23.47 -20.72 -0.41
C ASP A 232 -22.03 -21.04 0.00
N LEU A 233 -21.46 -22.11 -0.58
CA LEU A 233 -20.07 -22.51 -0.31
C LEU A 233 -19.10 -21.46 -0.86
N LEU A 234 -19.38 -20.94 -2.05
CA LEU A 234 -18.62 -19.85 -2.67
C LEU A 234 -18.66 -18.59 -1.80
N GLY A 235 -19.85 -18.16 -1.38
CA GLY A 235 -20.04 -16.98 -0.53
C GLY A 235 -19.35 -17.14 0.83
N TRP A 236 -19.46 -18.33 1.43
CA TRP A 236 -18.76 -18.66 2.67
C TRP A 236 -17.24 -18.57 2.48
N ALA A 237 -16.68 -19.17 1.43
CA ALA A 237 -15.26 -19.15 1.13
C ALA A 237 -14.75 -17.72 0.89
N ALA A 238 -15.53 -16.88 0.19
CA ALA A 238 -15.21 -15.48 -0.03
C ALA A 238 -15.16 -14.65 1.26
N VAL A 239 -16.12 -14.84 2.18
CA VAL A 239 -16.07 -14.18 3.49
C VAL A 239 -14.83 -14.60 4.28
N HIS A 240 -14.43 -15.87 4.21
CA HIS A 240 -13.24 -16.38 4.90
C HIS A 240 -11.95 -15.85 4.27
N GLY A 241 -11.85 -15.83 2.94
CA GLY A 241 -10.74 -15.20 2.21
C GLY A 241 -10.58 -13.73 2.58
N HIS A 242 -11.67 -12.97 2.63
CA HIS A 242 -11.68 -11.57 3.04
C HIS A 242 -11.17 -11.38 4.46
N ALA A 243 -11.65 -12.19 5.41
CA ALA A 243 -11.19 -12.13 6.79
C ALA A 243 -9.70 -12.51 6.92
N TRP A 244 -9.23 -13.43 6.08
CA TRP A 244 -7.82 -13.85 6.06
C TRP A 244 -6.89 -12.74 5.54
N ALA A 245 -7.30 -12.04 4.47
CA ALA A 245 -6.61 -10.84 3.99
C ALA A 245 -6.48 -9.76 5.08
N MET A 246 -7.52 -9.57 5.88
CA MET A 246 -7.48 -8.64 7.02
C MET A 246 -6.45 -9.05 8.09
N ARG A 247 -6.24 -10.36 8.29
CA ARG A 247 -5.21 -10.91 9.20
C ARG A 247 -3.80 -10.64 8.66
N VAL A 248 -3.54 -10.90 7.37
CA VAL A 248 -2.26 -10.60 6.71
C VAL A 248 -1.82 -9.16 6.94
N LYS A 249 -2.77 -8.22 6.87
CA LYS A 249 -2.49 -6.79 7.02
C LYS A 249 -2.31 -6.34 8.48
N LYS A 250 -2.84 -7.08 9.46
CA LYS A 250 -2.82 -6.70 10.89
C LYS A 250 -1.66 -7.32 11.67
N GLN A 251 -1.04 -8.39 11.19
CA GLN A 251 0.07 -9.06 11.86
C GLN A 251 1.22 -9.35 10.88
N ARG A 252 2.48 -9.26 11.31
CA ARG A 252 3.66 -9.68 10.53
C ARG A 252 4.10 -11.14 10.81
N ALA A 253 3.38 -11.89 11.64
CA ALA A 253 3.84 -13.18 12.17
C ALA A 253 3.30 -14.43 11.42
N ALA A 254 4.23 -15.38 11.19
CA ALA A 254 4.07 -16.77 10.71
C ALA A 254 3.15 -17.00 9.49
N PHE A 255 3.49 -16.40 8.36
CA PHE A 255 2.85 -16.70 7.07
C PHE A 255 3.48 -17.93 6.41
N ARG A 256 2.63 -18.81 5.86
CA ARG A 256 3.05 -19.86 4.93
C ARG A 256 2.61 -19.46 3.52
N LEU A 257 3.49 -19.59 2.53
CA LEU A 257 3.21 -19.23 1.14
C LEU A 257 1.93 -19.88 0.59
N ARG A 258 1.60 -21.09 1.05
CA ARG A 258 0.39 -21.84 0.65
C ARG A 258 -0.91 -21.05 0.80
N TYR A 259 -0.96 -20.07 1.69
CA TYR A 259 -2.19 -19.31 1.96
C TYR A 259 -2.54 -18.30 0.87
N PHE A 260 -1.56 -17.92 0.03
CA PHE A 260 -1.76 -17.01 -1.10
C PHE A 260 -2.05 -17.75 -2.40
N VAL A 261 -1.89 -19.08 -2.44
CA VAL A 261 -2.03 -19.89 -3.66
C VAL A 261 -3.39 -19.66 -4.35
N PRO A 262 -4.54 -19.66 -3.67
CA PRO A 262 -5.82 -19.44 -4.35
C PRO A 262 -5.96 -18.04 -4.98
N ALA A 263 -5.45 -17.00 -4.31
CA ALA A 263 -5.47 -15.63 -4.81
C ALA A 263 -4.46 -15.43 -5.95
N ALA A 264 -3.26 -15.99 -5.82
CA ALA A 264 -2.21 -15.93 -6.83
C ALA A 264 -2.63 -16.64 -8.12
N LEU A 265 -3.27 -17.81 -8.02
CA LEU A 265 -3.84 -18.51 -9.17
C LEU A 265 -4.92 -17.68 -9.87
N LEU A 266 -5.81 -17.02 -9.12
CA LEU A 266 -6.82 -16.16 -9.72
C LEU A 266 -6.20 -14.97 -10.48
N VAL A 267 -5.24 -14.28 -9.86
CA VAL A 267 -4.53 -13.16 -10.49
C VAL A 267 -3.79 -13.65 -11.73
N LEU A 268 -3.09 -14.78 -11.63
CA LEU A 268 -2.37 -15.37 -12.75
C LEU A 268 -3.32 -15.75 -13.90
N SER A 269 -4.50 -16.32 -13.61
CA SER A 269 -5.50 -16.65 -14.64
C SER A 269 -6.01 -15.39 -15.35
N VAL A 270 -6.27 -14.31 -14.61
CA VAL A 270 -6.69 -13.02 -15.20
C VAL A 270 -5.56 -12.39 -16.02
N MET A 271 -4.33 -12.40 -15.51
CA MET A 271 -3.15 -11.93 -16.26
C MET A 271 -2.94 -12.77 -17.51
N THR A 272 -3.13 -14.08 -17.44
CA THR A 272 -3.04 -14.96 -18.60
C THR A 272 -4.10 -14.62 -19.62
N ALA A 273 -5.37 -14.43 -19.23
CA ALA A 273 -6.40 -14.01 -20.17
C ALA A 273 -6.09 -12.65 -20.84
N LEU A 274 -5.40 -11.75 -20.14
CA LEU A 274 -5.00 -10.44 -20.66
C LEU A 274 -3.74 -10.47 -21.54
N PHE A 275 -2.78 -11.35 -21.24
CA PHE A 275 -1.46 -11.40 -21.89
C PHE A 275 -1.23 -12.64 -22.78
N ALA A 276 -2.18 -13.57 -22.81
CA ALA A 276 -2.17 -14.79 -23.64
C ALA A 276 -1.74 -14.56 -25.10
N PRO A 277 -2.18 -13.48 -25.78
CA PRO A 277 -1.82 -13.28 -27.18
C PRO A 277 -0.44 -12.62 -27.39
N LEU A 278 0.23 -12.19 -26.32
CA LEU A 278 1.49 -11.42 -26.40
C LEU A 278 2.74 -12.29 -26.24
N TRP A 279 2.62 -13.50 -25.68
CA TRP A 279 3.78 -14.31 -25.38
C TRP A 279 3.43 -15.79 -25.29
N THR A 280 3.77 -16.57 -26.32
CA THR A 280 3.54 -18.02 -26.38
C THR A 280 4.22 -18.77 -25.21
N ALA A 281 5.39 -18.30 -24.76
CA ALA A 281 6.07 -18.83 -23.58
C ALA A 281 5.34 -18.51 -22.27
N ALA A 282 4.71 -17.35 -22.14
CA ALA A 282 3.88 -17.03 -20.98
C ALA A 282 2.60 -17.87 -20.99
N LEU A 283 1.99 -18.07 -22.16
CA LEU A 283 0.85 -18.97 -22.31
C LEU A 283 1.23 -20.41 -21.89
N ALA A 284 2.39 -20.91 -22.31
CA ALA A 284 2.89 -22.23 -21.93
C ALA A 284 3.20 -22.34 -20.43
N ALA A 285 3.84 -21.33 -19.83
CA ALA A 285 4.09 -21.29 -18.39
C ALA A 285 2.78 -21.24 -17.58
N CYS A 286 1.79 -20.49 -18.05
CA CYS A 286 0.49 -20.40 -17.41
C CYS A 286 -0.34 -21.66 -17.60
N ALA A 287 -0.31 -22.28 -18.78
CA ALA A 287 -0.91 -23.59 -19.04
C ALA A 287 -0.28 -24.66 -18.13
N ALA A 288 1.04 -24.64 -17.94
CA ALA A 288 1.73 -25.53 -17.02
C ALA A 288 1.31 -25.30 -15.55
N LEU A 289 1.13 -24.04 -15.13
CA LEU A 289 0.65 -23.70 -13.79
C LEU A 289 -0.82 -24.10 -13.58
N PHE A 290 -1.67 -23.90 -14.59
CA PHE A 290 -3.07 -24.31 -14.55
C PHE A 290 -3.23 -25.83 -14.55
N LEU A 291 -2.49 -26.54 -15.41
CA LEU A 291 -2.42 -28.01 -15.44
C LEU A 291 -1.84 -28.55 -14.14
N GLY A 292 -0.84 -27.89 -13.55
CA GLY A 292 -0.29 -28.23 -12.24
C GLY A 292 -1.33 -28.09 -11.12
N TYR A 293 -2.13 -27.01 -11.14
CA TYR A 293 -3.24 -26.82 -10.21
C TYR A 293 -4.35 -27.88 -10.39
N LEU A 294 -4.73 -28.18 -11.64
CA LEU A 294 -5.69 -29.25 -11.95
C LEU A 294 -5.19 -30.62 -11.46
N SER A 295 -3.92 -30.93 -11.70
CA SER A 295 -3.27 -32.17 -11.25
C SER A 295 -3.26 -32.28 -9.73
N CYS A 296 -2.93 -31.19 -9.02
CA CYS A 296 -3.00 -31.14 -7.57
C CYS A 296 -4.43 -31.35 -7.04
N ASN A 297 -5.44 -30.74 -7.66
CA ASN A 297 -6.84 -30.95 -7.30
C ASN A 297 -7.31 -32.37 -7.59
N ALA A 298 -6.86 -32.98 -8.69
CA ALA A 298 -7.16 -34.36 -9.03
C ALA A 298 -6.55 -35.33 -8.01
N LEU A 299 -5.27 -35.17 -7.67
CA LEU A 299 -4.60 -35.97 -6.64
C LEU A 299 -5.26 -35.81 -5.27
N LEU A 300 -5.58 -34.57 -4.88
CA LEU A 300 -6.28 -34.30 -3.62
C LEU A 300 -7.69 -34.92 -3.62
N THR A 301 -8.39 -34.85 -4.74
CA THR A 301 -9.71 -35.48 -4.91
C THR A 301 -9.63 -36.99 -4.73
N VAL A 302 -8.69 -37.66 -5.40
CA VAL A 302 -8.49 -39.12 -5.27
C VAL A 302 -8.15 -39.48 -3.83
N GLY A 303 -7.23 -38.75 -3.19
CA GLY A 303 -6.83 -38.99 -1.81
C GLY A 303 -7.96 -38.80 -0.80
N LEU A 304 -8.83 -37.80 -1.00
CA LEU A 304 -10.00 -37.58 -0.16
C LEU A 304 -11.10 -38.62 -0.42
N ALA A 305 -11.38 -38.93 -1.69
CA ALA A 305 -12.38 -39.92 -2.08
C ALA A 305 -12.00 -41.33 -1.59
N ALA A 306 -10.72 -41.72 -1.66
CA ALA A 306 -10.23 -43.01 -1.17
C ALA A 306 -10.51 -43.21 0.33
N ARG A 307 -10.40 -42.14 1.15
CA ARG A 307 -10.74 -42.17 2.59
C ARG A 307 -12.22 -42.38 2.88
N ASN A 308 -13.08 -42.26 1.87
CA ASN A 308 -14.53 -42.38 2.01
C ASN A 308 -15.14 -43.36 0.98
N ARG A 309 -14.43 -44.46 0.68
CA ARG A 309 -14.89 -45.52 -0.26
C ARG A 309 -15.29 -44.98 -1.64
N LEU A 310 -14.53 -44.01 -2.17
CA LEU A 310 -14.75 -43.34 -3.46
C LEU A 310 -16.07 -42.56 -3.58
N LYS A 311 -16.80 -42.36 -2.48
CA LYS A 311 -17.99 -41.50 -2.48
C LYS A 311 -17.57 -40.06 -2.83
N HIS A 312 -18.36 -39.42 -3.69
CA HIS A 312 -18.17 -38.03 -4.14
C HIS A 312 -16.95 -37.78 -5.06
N LEU A 313 -16.34 -38.81 -5.65
CA LEU A 313 -15.18 -38.68 -6.56
C LEU A 313 -15.39 -37.63 -7.67
N LEU A 314 -16.58 -37.60 -8.29
CA LEU A 314 -16.91 -36.65 -9.36
C LEU A 314 -17.26 -35.24 -8.85
N LEU A 315 -17.67 -35.12 -7.59
CA LEU A 315 -18.18 -33.86 -7.03
C LEU A 315 -17.10 -33.06 -6.30
N LEU A 316 -16.10 -33.76 -5.75
CA LEU A 316 -14.98 -33.15 -5.05
C LEU A 316 -14.17 -32.13 -5.87
N PRO A 317 -13.85 -32.35 -7.17
CA PRO A 317 -13.11 -31.36 -7.94
C PRO A 317 -13.85 -30.03 -8.05
N LEU A 318 -15.17 -30.10 -8.28
CA LEU A 318 -16.04 -28.94 -8.37
C LEU A 318 -16.10 -28.20 -7.02
N VAL A 319 -16.33 -28.92 -5.93
CA VAL A 319 -16.36 -28.37 -4.57
C VAL A 319 -15.04 -27.69 -4.19
N LEU A 320 -13.90 -28.33 -4.50
CA LEU A 320 -12.57 -27.78 -4.25
C LEU A 320 -12.34 -26.49 -5.06
N ALA A 321 -12.71 -26.50 -6.35
CA ALA A 321 -12.59 -25.33 -7.20
C ALA A 321 -13.45 -24.16 -6.67
N THR A 322 -14.69 -24.42 -6.25
CA THR A 322 -15.58 -23.42 -5.67
C THR A 322 -15.01 -22.80 -4.39
N ILE A 323 -14.44 -23.62 -3.50
CA ILE A 323 -13.81 -23.13 -2.26
C ILE A 323 -12.59 -22.26 -2.58
N HIS A 324 -11.68 -22.73 -3.44
CA HIS A 324 -10.47 -21.98 -3.80
C HIS A 324 -10.79 -20.67 -4.51
N PHE A 325 -11.72 -20.69 -5.47
CA PHE A 325 -12.14 -19.49 -6.20
C PHE A 325 -12.78 -18.46 -5.27
N GLY A 326 -13.75 -18.88 -4.45
CA GLY A 326 -14.38 -18.01 -3.47
C GLY A 326 -13.35 -17.41 -2.52
N PHE A 327 -12.49 -18.25 -1.93
CA PHE A 327 -11.43 -17.79 -1.03
C PHE A 327 -10.46 -16.80 -1.70
N GLY A 328 -10.02 -17.07 -2.93
CA GLY A 328 -9.14 -16.20 -3.70
C GLY A 328 -9.76 -14.82 -3.97
N VAL A 329 -11.00 -14.80 -4.48
CA VAL A 329 -11.77 -13.57 -4.71
C VAL A 329 -11.94 -12.80 -3.39
N GLY A 330 -12.37 -13.49 -2.34
CA GLY A 330 -12.54 -12.91 -1.02
C GLY A 330 -11.26 -12.28 -0.48
N MET A 331 -10.13 -12.95 -0.65
CA MET A 331 -8.82 -12.47 -0.20
C MET A 331 -8.37 -11.24 -0.97
N ILE A 332 -8.51 -11.23 -2.30
CA ILE A 332 -8.21 -10.06 -3.13
C ILE A 332 -9.11 -8.88 -2.73
N VAL A 333 -10.42 -9.12 -2.64
CA VAL A 333 -11.39 -8.12 -2.18
C VAL A 333 -11.04 -7.65 -0.78
N GLY A 334 -10.64 -8.50 0.17
CA GLY A 334 -10.25 -8.07 1.51
C GLY A 334 -8.97 -7.26 1.57
N LEU A 335 -7.99 -7.56 0.71
CA LEU A 335 -6.78 -6.75 0.55
C LEU A 335 -7.13 -5.35 0.00
N ILE A 336 -8.10 -5.28 -0.91
CA ILE A 336 -8.58 -4.04 -1.56
C ILE A 336 -9.53 -3.24 -0.63
N ALA A 337 -10.56 -3.89 -0.06
CA ALA A 337 -11.73 -3.29 0.60
C ALA A 337 -11.55 -3.00 2.11
N SER A 338 -10.42 -3.37 2.71
CA SER A 338 -10.21 -3.19 4.15
C SER A 338 -10.46 -1.75 4.61
N LYS A 339 -11.39 -1.54 5.56
CA LYS A 339 -11.65 -0.28 6.29
C LYS A 339 -10.44 0.32 7.04
N ARG A 340 -9.27 -0.33 6.98
CA ARG A 340 -7.97 0.27 7.31
C ARG A 340 -7.49 1.25 6.23
N TRP A 341 -8.20 1.33 5.10
CA TRP A 341 -8.24 2.45 4.18
C TRP A 341 -9.25 3.48 4.72
N GLY A 342 -9.05 3.90 5.98
CA GLY A 342 -9.64 5.11 6.52
C GLY A 342 -8.86 6.36 6.10
N ALA A 343 -8.18 6.26 4.96
CA ALA A 343 -7.14 7.15 4.48
C ALA A 343 -6.99 6.79 3.00
N ALA A 344 -7.53 7.61 2.11
CA ALA A 344 -7.36 7.62 0.65
C ALA A 344 -7.44 6.29 -0.13
N ALA A 345 -8.03 6.27 -1.32
CA ALA A 345 -7.58 5.26 -2.29
C ALA A 345 -6.06 5.50 -2.47
N PRO A 346 -5.17 4.52 -2.21
CA PRO A 346 -3.75 4.67 -2.40
C PRO A 346 -3.56 5.06 -3.84
N LYS A 347 -2.70 6.04 -4.06
CA LYS A 347 -2.45 6.68 -5.35
C LYS A 347 -2.20 5.67 -6.49
N TRP A 348 -1.81 4.42 -6.20
CA TRP A 348 -1.66 3.37 -7.20
C TRP A 348 -2.99 2.86 -7.77
N VAL A 349 -4.08 2.83 -7.00
CA VAL A 349 -5.41 2.39 -7.47
C VAL A 349 -5.96 3.37 -8.49
N GLU A 350 -5.90 4.67 -8.19
CA GLU A 350 -6.29 5.73 -9.14
C GLU A 350 -5.47 5.63 -10.42
N LYS A 351 -4.14 5.54 -10.30
CA LYS A 351 -3.24 5.37 -11.44
C LYS A 351 -3.55 4.11 -12.24
N SER A 352 -3.85 3.00 -11.58
CA SER A 352 -4.19 1.74 -12.24
C SER A 352 -5.50 1.86 -13.00
N ALA A 353 -6.52 2.47 -12.41
CA ALA A 353 -7.81 2.70 -13.08
C ALA A 353 -7.64 3.55 -14.35
N VAL A 354 -6.80 4.60 -14.27
CA VAL A 354 -6.47 5.46 -15.41
C VAL A 354 -5.70 4.69 -16.49
N ILE A 355 -4.67 3.91 -16.13
CA ILE A 355 -3.88 3.12 -17.10
C ILE A 355 -4.76 2.06 -17.79
N ILE A 356 -5.62 1.37 -17.02
CA ILE A 356 -6.55 0.38 -17.58
C ILE A 356 -7.55 1.05 -18.52
N SER A 357 -8.08 2.22 -18.14
CA SER A 357 -8.97 2.99 -19.01
C SER A 357 -8.29 3.40 -20.32
N ASP A 358 -7.03 3.85 -20.27
CA ASP A 358 -6.28 4.22 -21.46
C ASP A 358 -5.98 3.01 -22.35
N TYR A 359 -5.65 1.85 -21.76
CA TYR A 359 -5.45 0.61 -22.52
C TYR A 359 -6.69 0.23 -23.30
N ILE A 360 -7.85 0.25 -22.65
CA ILE A 360 -9.15 -0.03 -23.29
C ILE A 360 -9.43 1.03 -24.37
N ALA A 361 -9.24 2.31 -24.07
CA ALA A 361 -9.53 3.41 -25.00
C ALA A 361 -8.64 3.37 -26.24
N ILE A 362 -7.33 3.19 -26.09
CA ILE A 362 -6.36 3.18 -27.20
C ILE A 362 -6.53 1.93 -28.06
N THR A 363 -6.67 0.76 -27.43
CA THR A 363 -6.87 -0.50 -28.15
C THR A 363 -8.22 -0.47 -28.89
N GLY A 364 -9.29 -0.04 -28.21
CA GLY A 364 -10.60 0.15 -28.83
C GLY A 364 -10.57 1.16 -29.98
N ALA A 365 -9.91 2.30 -29.78
CA ALA A 365 -9.73 3.32 -30.82
C ALA A 365 -8.98 2.77 -32.04
N PHE A 366 -7.95 1.95 -31.83
CA PHE A 366 -7.23 1.29 -32.92
C PHE A 366 -8.14 0.36 -33.73
N PHE A 367 -8.91 -0.51 -33.07
CA PHE A 367 -9.83 -1.42 -33.77
C PHE A 367 -10.98 -0.68 -34.46
N VAL A 368 -11.54 0.36 -33.83
CA VAL A 368 -12.56 1.21 -34.46
C VAL A 368 -11.99 1.91 -35.69
N TRP A 369 -10.80 2.50 -35.59
CA TRP A 369 -10.14 3.13 -36.72
C TRP A 369 -9.81 2.12 -37.84
N ALA A 370 -9.31 0.94 -37.49
CA ALA A 370 -9.01 -0.13 -38.46
C ALA A 370 -10.27 -0.63 -39.18
N TYR A 371 -11.37 -0.82 -38.44
CA TYR A 371 -12.67 -1.22 -39.00
C TYR A 371 -13.26 -0.15 -39.93
N LEU A 372 -13.27 1.13 -39.50
CA LEU A 372 -13.72 2.22 -40.35
C LEU A 372 -12.88 2.28 -41.63
N ARG A 373 -11.55 2.10 -41.50
CA ARG A 373 -10.64 2.09 -42.64
C ARG A 373 -10.90 0.93 -43.62
N SER A 374 -11.28 -0.26 -43.15
CA SER A 374 -11.61 -1.39 -44.02
C SER A 374 -12.94 -1.19 -44.74
N GLU A 375 -13.96 -0.66 -44.06
CA GLU A 375 -15.29 -0.37 -44.66
C GLU A 375 -15.22 0.71 -45.75
N PHE A 376 -14.36 1.72 -45.58
CA PHE A 376 -14.13 2.75 -46.60
C PHE A 376 -13.11 2.35 -47.68
N GLY A 377 -12.65 1.10 -47.70
CA GLY A 377 -11.88 0.52 -48.81
C GLY A 377 -10.42 0.96 -48.91
N PHE A 378 -9.80 1.46 -47.82
CA PHE A 378 -8.45 2.00 -47.89
C PHE A 378 -7.33 0.94 -47.82
N PHE A 379 -7.53 -0.22 -47.18
CA PHE A 379 -6.52 -1.30 -47.03
C PHE A 379 -7.16 -2.70 -46.89
N ALA A 380 -6.35 -3.76 -47.08
CA ALA A 380 -6.73 -5.15 -46.82
C ALA A 380 -7.01 -5.41 -45.32
N ILE A 381 -7.94 -6.34 -45.04
CA ILE A 381 -8.29 -6.76 -43.68
C ILE A 381 -7.06 -7.40 -43.02
N LEU A 382 -6.51 -6.74 -41.99
CA LEU A 382 -5.49 -7.35 -41.14
C LEU A 382 -6.11 -8.55 -40.42
N GLU A 383 -5.41 -9.69 -40.43
CA GLU A 383 -5.77 -10.80 -39.55
C GLU A 383 -5.80 -10.34 -38.09
N PHE A 384 -6.75 -10.87 -37.32
CA PHE A 384 -6.99 -10.43 -35.95
C PHE A 384 -5.72 -10.50 -35.08
N GLU A 385 -4.88 -11.52 -35.24
CA GLU A 385 -3.64 -11.67 -34.48
C GLU A 385 -2.64 -10.55 -34.78
N HIS A 386 -2.45 -10.21 -36.06
CA HIS A 386 -1.58 -9.12 -36.50
C HIS A 386 -2.11 -7.75 -36.05
N ALA A 387 -3.42 -7.52 -36.18
CA ALA A 387 -4.08 -6.30 -35.70
C ALA A 387 -3.95 -6.16 -34.18
N TYR A 388 -4.13 -7.25 -33.43
CA TYR A 388 -4.00 -7.26 -31.98
C TYR A 388 -2.55 -6.99 -31.55
N PHE A 389 -1.56 -7.64 -32.17
CA PHE A 389 -0.15 -7.37 -31.89
C PHE A 389 0.21 -5.90 -32.14
N LEU A 390 -0.17 -5.36 -33.30
CA LEU A 390 0.07 -3.96 -33.65
C LEU A 390 -0.61 -2.99 -32.68
N SER A 391 -1.84 -3.30 -32.25
CA SER A 391 -2.58 -2.49 -31.28
C SER A 391 -1.85 -2.39 -29.93
N ASN A 392 -1.18 -3.47 -29.50
CA ASN A 392 -0.40 -3.49 -28.26
C ASN A 392 0.92 -2.73 -28.39
N LEU A 393 1.59 -2.80 -29.56
CA LEU A 393 2.78 -2.00 -29.83
C LEU A 393 2.44 -0.50 -29.83
N ILE A 394 1.33 -0.13 -30.45
CA ILE A 394 0.78 1.23 -30.45
C ILE A 394 0.42 1.66 -29.03
N PHE A 395 -0.22 0.80 -28.24
CA PHE A 395 -0.48 1.09 -26.83
C PHE A 395 0.83 1.31 -26.06
N ALA A 396 1.85 0.47 -26.25
CA ALA A 396 3.14 0.64 -25.57
C ALA A 396 3.78 1.99 -25.92
N PHE A 397 3.73 2.41 -27.18
CA PHE A 397 4.16 3.74 -27.62
C PHE A 397 3.40 4.86 -26.87
N TRP A 398 2.06 4.83 -26.89
CA TRP A 398 1.23 5.83 -26.23
C TRP A 398 1.41 5.85 -24.72
N PHE A 399 1.53 4.67 -24.10
CA PHE A 399 1.78 4.52 -22.68
C PHE A 399 3.11 5.18 -22.28
N LEU A 400 4.18 4.92 -23.04
CA LEU A 400 5.49 5.56 -22.80
C LEU A 400 5.41 7.08 -22.98
N LEU A 401 4.67 7.55 -23.99
CA LEU A 401 4.53 8.97 -24.28
C LEU A 401 3.70 9.67 -23.17
N PHE A 402 2.58 9.09 -22.75
CA PHE A 402 1.76 9.60 -21.63
C PHE A 402 2.52 9.54 -20.30
N LEU A 403 3.33 8.51 -20.11
CA LEU A 403 4.24 8.42 -18.96
C LEU A 403 5.25 9.57 -18.99
N PHE A 404 5.92 9.81 -20.11
CA PHE A 404 6.92 10.86 -20.32
C PHE A 404 6.35 12.28 -20.17
N PHE A 405 5.09 12.51 -20.51
CA PHE A 405 4.45 13.82 -20.28
C PHE A 405 3.72 13.91 -18.93
N GLY A 406 3.81 12.88 -18.09
CA GLY A 406 3.27 12.92 -16.72
C GLY A 406 1.74 12.85 -16.62
N LEU A 407 1.05 12.38 -17.66
CA LEU A 407 -0.42 12.23 -17.70
C LEU A 407 -0.98 11.18 -16.71
N TYR A 408 -0.10 10.40 -16.06
CA TYR A 408 -0.43 9.45 -14.98
C TYR A 408 -0.07 9.99 -13.57
N GLY A 409 0.19 11.29 -13.44
CA GLY A 409 0.37 11.95 -12.14
C GLY A 409 -0.92 11.92 -11.29
N ALA A 410 -0.78 12.09 -9.97
CA ALA A 410 -1.93 12.31 -9.09
C ALA A 410 -2.41 13.75 -9.26
N TRP A 411 -3.40 13.96 -10.12
CA TRP A 411 -3.96 15.27 -10.45
C TRP A 411 -5.26 15.43 -9.67
N ASN A 412 -5.17 15.44 -8.34
CA ASN A 412 -6.34 15.48 -7.43
C ASN A 412 -7.15 16.80 -7.54
N ALA A 413 -6.90 17.62 -8.56
CA ALA A 413 -7.34 19.00 -8.64
C ALA A 413 -7.36 19.61 -10.05
N ALA A 414 -6.83 18.95 -11.07
CA ALA A 414 -6.71 19.59 -12.37
C ALA A 414 -8.08 19.78 -13.04
N SER A 415 -8.25 20.92 -13.72
CA SER A 415 -9.43 21.14 -14.55
C SER A 415 -9.55 20.02 -15.57
N ARG A 416 -10.77 19.50 -15.76
CA ARG A 416 -11.07 18.50 -16.79
C ARG A 416 -10.65 19.02 -18.18
N LEU A 417 -10.78 20.33 -18.38
CA LEU A 417 -10.38 21.01 -19.61
C LEU A 417 -8.85 21.00 -19.78
N ASP A 418 -8.08 21.28 -18.71
CA ASP A 418 -6.62 21.26 -18.79
C ASP A 418 -6.09 19.85 -19.10
N GLU A 419 -6.66 18.81 -18.47
CA GLU A 419 -6.33 17.42 -18.77
C GLU A 419 -6.67 17.09 -20.23
N SER A 420 -7.82 17.55 -20.72
CA SER A 420 -8.27 17.32 -22.11
C SER A 420 -7.36 18.03 -23.11
N ILE A 421 -7.00 19.31 -22.86
CA ILE A 421 -6.07 20.07 -23.70
C ILE A 421 -4.69 19.43 -23.72
N ALA A 422 -4.21 18.93 -22.58
CA ALA A 422 -2.95 18.20 -22.51
C ALA A 422 -3.00 16.93 -23.37
N ILE A 423 -4.06 16.12 -23.26
CA ILE A 423 -4.24 14.91 -24.07
C ILE A 423 -4.25 15.27 -25.57
N VAL A 424 -5.01 16.28 -25.99
CA VAL A 424 -5.07 16.73 -27.39
C VAL A 424 -3.69 17.10 -27.92
N LYS A 425 -2.91 17.89 -27.16
CA LYS A 425 -1.55 18.30 -27.52
C LYS A 425 -0.59 17.12 -27.63
N ILE A 426 -0.65 16.22 -26.64
CA ILE A 426 0.27 15.08 -26.51
C ILE A 426 -0.04 14.01 -27.57
N VAL A 427 -1.33 13.71 -27.80
CA VAL A 427 -1.78 12.83 -28.88
C VAL A 427 -1.46 13.45 -30.25
N GLY A 428 -1.63 14.77 -30.41
CA GLY A 428 -1.25 15.47 -31.65
C GLY A 428 0.23 15.33 -31.96
N GLY A 429 1.11 15.62 -30.99
CA GLY A 429 2.55 15.45 -31.14
C GLY A 429 2.96 13.99 -31.37
N GLY A 430 2.30 13.04 -30.71
CA GLY A 430 2.56 11.61 -30.89
C GLY A 430 2.15 11.07 -32.26
N VAL A 431 1.00 11.51 -32.80
CA VAL A 431 0.59 11.16 -34.18
C VAL A 431 1.55 11.74 -35.20
N LEU A 432 2.00 12.99 -35.00
CA LEU A 432 3.02 13.60 -35.84
C LEU A 432 4.34 12.80 -35.79
N LEU A 433 4.74 12.32 -34.61
CA LEU A 433 5.94 11.50 -34.46
C LEU A 433 5.79 10.14 -35.16
N ILE A 434 4.65 9.46 -35.01
CA ILE A 434 4.37 8.21 -35.74
C ILE A 434 4.48 8.48 -37.24
N PHE A 435 3.84 9.55 -37.74
CA PHE A 435 3.92 9.95 -39.13
C PHE A 435 5.36 10.14 -39.60
N LEU A 436 6.19 10.88 -38.86
CA LEU A 436 7.60 11.09 -39.20
C LEU A 436 8.43 9.80 -39.19
N LEU A 437 8.12 8.85 -38.30
CA LEU A 437 8.83 7.57 -38.21
C LEU A 437 8.42 6.57 -39.30
N THR A 438 7.19 6.71 -39.81
CA THR A 438 6.65 5.86 -40.89
C THR A 438 6.69 6.56 -42.24
N LEU A 439 7.31 7.74 -42.33
CA LEU A 439 7.37 8.54 -43.53
C LEU A 439 8.27 7.83 -44.55
N ASP A 440 7.72 7.51 -45.71
CA ASP A 440 8.43 6.90 -46.82
C ASP A 440 8.50 7.93 -47.94
N LEU A 441 9.69 8.54 -48.11
CA LEU A 441 9.91 9.62 -49.06
C LEU A 441 9.65 9.22 -50.52
N ASP A 442 9.77 7.94 -50.86
CA ASP A 442 9.54 7.50 -52.24
C ASP A 442 8.04 7.26 -52.48
N GLN A 443 7.34 6.61 -51.55
CA GLN A 443 5.91 6.29 -51.69
C GLN A 443 4.96 7.48 -51.42
N ASP A 444 5.31 8.36 -50.47
CA ASP A 444 4.46 9.48 -50.05
C ASP A 444 4.54 10.69 -51.00
N PHE A 445 5.55 10.75 -51.87
CA PHE A 445 5.64 11.75 -52.95
C PHE A 445 4.86 11.32 -54.20
N GLU A 446 4.75 10.02 -54.48
CA GLU A 446 4.02 9.47 -55.63
C GLU A 446 2.51 9.33 -55.38
N ASN A 447 2.09 9.05 -54.14
CA ASN A 447 0.67 9.02 -53.75
C ASN A 447 0.25 10.38 -53.16
N PRO A 448 -0.81 11.04 -53.69
CA PRO A 448 -1.14 12.39 -53.27
C PRO A 448 -1.47 12.42 -51.77
N MET A 449 -0.67 13.22 -51.06
CA MET A 449 -0.73 13.66 -49.66
C MET A 449 -2.11 13.81 -48.99
N SER A 450 -3.24 13.86 -49.70
CA SER A 450 -4.57 14.09 -49.12
C SER A 450 -5.11 12.87 -48.35
N GLN A 451 -4.87 11.64 -48.83
CA GLN A 451 -5.36 10.42 -48.17
C GLN A 451 -4.61 10.16 -46.86
N SER A 452 -3.28 10.30 -46.85
CA SER A 452 -2.44 10.15 -45.66
C SER A 452 -2.80 11.17 -44.57
N ARG A 453 -3.11 12.43 -44.94
CA ARG A 453 -3.54 13.48 -43.99
C ARG A 453 -4.89 13.18 -43.35
N MET A 454 -5.86 12.70 -44.14
CA MET A 454 -7.19 12.35 -43.64
C MET A 454 -7.14 11.12 -42.71
N LEU A 455 -6.26 10.16 -43.00
CA LEU A 455 -6.01 9.00 -42.14
C LEU A 455 -5.37 9.38 -40.81
N LEU A 456 -4.38 10.27 -40.81
CA LEU A 456 -3.77 10.78 -39.59
C LEU A 456 -4.75 11.59 -38.75
N LEU A 457 -5.54 12.45 -39.39
CA LEU A 457 -6.54 13.28 -38.71
C LEU A 457 -7.65 12.41 -38.07
N SER A 458 -8.16 11.43 -38.82
CA SER A 458 -9.19 10.50 -38.30
C SER A 458 -8.65 9.63 -37.15
N TYR A 459 -7.43 9.10 -37.26
CA TYR A 459 -6.79 8.38 -36.17
C TYR A 459 -6.61 9.26 -34.92
N TRP A 460 -6.10 10.49 -35.11
CA TRP A 460 -5.93 11.45 -34.04
C TRP A 460 -7.25 11.79 -33.33
N LEU A 461 -8.32 12.06 -34.09
CA LEU A 461 -9.65 12.35 -33.53
C LEU A 461 -10.20 11.18 -32.72
N ILE A 462 -10.10 9.96 -33.24
CA ILE A 462 -10.64 8.76 -32.57
C ILE A 462 -9.86 8.46 -31.29
N VAL A 463 -8.52 8.46 -31.33
CA VAL A 463 -7.70 8.19 -30.15
C VAL A 463 -7.86 9.30 -29.10
N ALA A 464 -7.80 10.57 -29.50
CA ALA A 464 -7.99 11.68 -28.57
C ALA A 464 -9.39 11.63 -27.93
N GLY A 465 -10.45 11.42 -28.73
CA GLY A 465 -11.82 11.31 -28.25
C GLY A 465 -12.03 10.13 -27.30
N ALA A 466 -11.51 8.95 -27.63
CA ALA A 466 -11.60 7.76 -26.79
C ALA A 466 -10.88 7.94 -25.46
N VAL A 467 -9.65 8.45 -25.47
CA VAL A 467 -8.87 8.70 -24.25
C VAL A 467 -9.55 9.76 -23.39
N ILE A 468 -9.96 10.90 -23.97
CA ILE A 468 -10.69 11.95 -23.23
C ILE A 468 -11.96 11.38 -22.58
N THR A 469 -12.75 10.60 -23.32
CA THR A 469 -13.97 9.98 -22.80
C THR A 469 -13.67 9.04 -21.63
N GLY A 470 -12.69 8.15 -21.78
CA GLY A 470 -12.24 7.25 -20.71
C GLY A 470 -11.80 8.02 -19.45
N ARG A 471 -10.98 9.07 -19.64
CA ARG A 471 -10.55 9.95 -18.54
C ARG A 471 -11.73 10.64 -17.87
N LEU A 472 -12.68 11.18 -18.63
CA LEU A 472 -13.87 11.81 -18.07
C LEU A 472 -14.71 10.82 -17.24
N ILE A 473 -14.85 9.57 -17.68
CA ILE A 473 -15.54 8.52 -16.93
C ILE A 473 -14.82 8.23 -15.60
N VAL A 474 -13.49 7.99 -15.64
CA VAL A 474 -12.69 7.73 -14.44
C VAL A 474 -12.80 8.89 -13.45
N ARG A 475 -12.67 10.14 -13.92
CA ARG A 475 -12.78 11.34 -13.08
C ARG A 475 -14.19 11.53 -12.50
N THR A 476 -15.24 11.21 -13.25
CA THR A 476 -16.62 11.27 -12.76
C THR A 476 -16.85 10.25 -11.65
N THR A 477 -16.38 9.02 -11.85
CA THR A 477 -16.49 7.95 -10.86
C THR A 477 -15.70 8.28 -9.60
N GLN A 478 -14.47 8.77 -9.76
CA GLN A 478 -13.63 9.24 -8.65
C GLN A 478 -14.34 10.32 -7.84
N ARG A 479 -14.91 11.34 -8.51
CA ARG A 479 -15.67 12.41 -7.85
C ARG A 479 -16.84 11.86 -7.03
N ARG A 480 -17.66 10.98 -7.62
CA ARG A 480 -18.80 10.36 -6.92
C ARG A 480 -18.36 9.52 -5.72
N LEU A 481 -17.21 8.85 -5.80
CA LEU A 481 -16.67 8.10 -4.67
C LEU A 481 -16.27 9.05 -3.53
N LEU A 482 -15.58 10.15 -3.85
CA LEU A 482 -15.17 11.16 -2.86
C LEU A 482 -16.38 11.84 -2.21
N GLU A 483 -17.40 12.20 -2.99
CA GLU A 483 -18.67 12.78 -2.50
C GLU A 483 -19.40 11.83 -1.55
N ASN A 484 -19.31 10.51 -1.77
CA ASN A 484 -19.84 9.48 -0.88
C ASN A 484 -18.93 9.16 0.33
N GLY A 485 -17.86 9.94 0.53
CA GLY A 485 -16.91 9.79 1.64
C GLY A 485 -15.90 8.65 1.48
N ILE A 486 -15.78 8.08 0.27
CA ILE A 486 -14.86 6.98 -0.04
C ILE A 486 -13.60 7.58 -0.69
N GLY A 487 -12.43 7.32 -0.08
CA GLY A 487 -11.15 7.82 -0.60
C GLY A 487 -10.74 9.20 -0.08
N LEU A 488 -11.41 9.71 0.97
CA LEU A 488 -11.00 10.95 1.63
C LEU A 488 -9.68 10.78 2.41
N HIS A 489 -8.84 11.80 2.35
CA HIS A 489 -7.59 11.93 3.09
C HIS A 489 -7.86 12.45 4.49
N ARG A 490 -7.19 11.89 5.50
CA ARG A 490 -7.28 12.42 6.87
C ARG A 490 -6.52 13.72 7.00
N THR A 491 -7.25 14.80 7.27
CA THR A 491 -6.71 16.14 7.17
C THR A 491 -6.90 16.91 8.47
N ILE A 492 -5.86 17.61 8.91
CA ILE A 492 -5.96 18.57 10.03
C ILE A 492 -5.78 19.99 9.51
N ILE A 493 -6.41 20.94 10.19
CA ILE A 493 -6.18 22.36 9.94
C ILE A 493 -5.24 22.90 11.03
N ALA A 494 -4.04 23.30 10.64
CA ALA A 494 -3.07 23.97 11.50
C ALA A 494 -3.33 25.48 11.48
N GLY A 495 -3.96 25.96 12.55
CA GLY A 495 -4.46 27.32 12.68
C GLY A 495 -5.80 27.36 13.43
N TRP A 496 -6.10 28.51 14.03
CA TRP A 496 -7.38 28.78 14.70
C TRP A 496 -7.83 30.22 14.42
N GLY A 497 -9.14 30.45 14.36
CA GLY A 497 -9.73 31.77 14.08
C GLY A 497 -10.49 31.83 12.74
N PRO A 498 -10.82 33.04 12.24
CA PRO A 498 -11.68 33.23 11.06
C PRO A 498 -11.17 32.53 9.80
N LYS A 499 -9.88 32.69 9.46
CA LYS A 499 -9.25 32.02 8.30
C LYS A 499 -9.35 30.48 8.36
N ALA A 500 -9.15 29.90 9.55
CA ALA A 500 -9.24 28.45 9.74
C ALA A 500 -10.70 27.95 9.60
N ARG A 501 -11.67 28.76 10.05
CA ARG A 501 -13.11 28.46 9.91
C ARG A 501 -13.58 28.58 8.46
N GLU A 502 -13.15 29.62 7.76
CA GLU A 502 -13.40 29.79 6.33
C GLU A 502 -12.83 28.61 5.53
N LEU A 503 -11.59 28.21 5.81
CA LEU A 503 -10.99 27.04 5.18
C LEU A 503 -11.77 25.75 5.47
N TYR A 504 -12.24 25.58 6.71
CA TYR A 504 -13.09 24.45 7.05
C TYR A 504 -14.41 24.45 6.27
N GLN A 505 -15.08 25.60 6.16
CA GLN A 505 -16.33 25.74 5.41
C GLN A 505 -16.12 25.43 3.94
N ASN A 506 -15.11 26.03 3.30
CA ASN A 506 -14.77 25.77 1.90
C ASN A 506 -14.46 24.29 1.64
N VAL A 507 -13.69 23.65 2.53
CA VAL A 507 -13.37 22.22 2.38
C VAL A 507 -14.61 21.33 2.61
N SER A 508 -15.49 21.71 3.52
CA SER A 508 -16.70 20.95 3.84
C SER A 508 -17.79 21.10 2.79
N GLU A 509 -17.86 22.26 2.11
CA GLU A 509 -18.81 22.55 1.03
C GLU A 509 -18.48 21.76 -0.25
N TYR A 510 -17.21 21.43 -0.47
CA TYR A 510 -16.76 20.67 -1.63
C TYR A 510 -16.11 19.33 -1.25
N PRO A 511 -16.89 18.28 -0.89
CA PRO A 511 -16.38 16.95 -0.57
C PRO A 511 -15.50 16.31 -1.67
N ALA A 512 -15.70 16.72 -2.93
CA ALA A 512 -14.90 16.31 -4.07
C ALA A 512 -13.41 16.71 -3.97
N LEU A 513 -13.06 17.64 -3.08
CA LEU A 513 -11.66 17.98 -2.75
C LEU A 513 -10.90 16.82 -2.10
N GLY A 514 -11.62 15.80 -1.61
CA GLY A 514 -11.03 14.59 -1.09
C GLY A 514 -10.44 14.73 0.31
N TYR A 515 -10.81 15.75 1.08
CA TYR A 515 -10.33 15.95 2.45
C TYR A 515 -11.39 15.57 3.48
N ARG A 516 -10.96 14.90 4.55
CA ARG A 516 -11.74 14.66 5.76
C ARG A 516 -11.09 15.38 6.93
N ILE A 517 -11.68 16.51 7.32
CA ILE A 517 -11.17 17.26 8.47
C ILE A 517 -11.43 16.46 9.76
N ILE A 518 -10.36 16.04 10.43
CA ILE A 518 -10.45 15.28 11.69
C ILE A 518 -10.29 16.19 12.92
N GLY A 519 -9.73 17.39 12.76
CA GLY A 519 -9.48 18.29 13.87
C GLY A 519 -8.67 19.54 13.53
N PHE A 520 -8.71 20.51 14.43
CA PHE A 520 -7.89 21.73 14.39
C PHE A 520 -6.67 21.58 15.31
N VAL A 521 -5.56 22.22 14.93
CA VAL A 521 -4.37 22.38 15.78
C VAL A 521 -4.14 23.88 15.96
N ALA A 522 -4.34 24.35 17.19
CA ALA A 522 -4.33 25.78 17.51
C ALA A 522 -2.95 26.24 18.03
N PRO A 523 -2.60 27.53 17.90
CA PRO A 523 -1.48 28.13 18.61
C PRO A 523 -1.64 28.05 20.15
N SER A 524 -0.53 28.24 20.88
CA SER A 524 -0.52 28.18 22.35
C SER A 524 -1.49 29.18 22.98
N GLY A 525 -2.28 28.74 23.96
CA GLY A 525 -3.24 29.59 24.70
C GLY A 525 -4.71 29.44 24.29
N THR A 526 -5.02 28.65 23.26
CA THR A 526 -6.42 28.35 22.88
C THR A 526 -6.98 27.19 23.71
N ASP A 527 -8.19 27.35 24.27
CA ASP A 527 -8.85 26.31 25.07
C ASP A 527 -9.18 25.06 24.22
N LYS A 528 -8.86 23.88 24.76
CA LYS A 528 -9.09 22.57 24.14
C LYS A 528 -10.57 22.18 24.13
N SER A 529 -11.40 22.86 24.91
CA SER A 529 -12.84 22.60 25.01
C SER A 529 -13.61 23.03 23.75
N HIS A 530 -13.05 23.94 22.95
CA HIS A 530 -13.73 24.47 21.77
C HIS A 530 -13.89 23.42 20.66
N ARG A 531 -15.10 23.33 20.13
CA ARG A 531 -15.46 22.57 18.92
C ARG A 531 -16.01 23.52 17.87
N PHE A 532 -15.72 23.26 16.61
CA PHE A 532 -16.33 23.96 15.49
C PHE A 532 -17.08 22.94 14.63
N HIS A 533 -18.42 23.08 14.50
CA HIS A 533 -19.30 22.12 13.81
C HIS A 533 -19.07 20.65 14.22
N GLY A 534 -18.80 20.38 15.50
CA GLY A 534 -18.55 19.03 16.02
C GLY A 534 -17.12 18.50 15.83
N VAL A 535 -16.25 19.24 15.15
CA VAL A 535 -14.83 18.92 14.97
C VAL A 535 -14.01 19.48 16.15
N PRO A 536 -13.18 18.65 16.83
CA PRO A 536 -12.43 19.07 18.02
C PRO A 536 -11.12 19.79 17.69
N VAL A 537 -10.64 20.58 18.65
CA VAL A 537 -9.23 21.02 18.70
C VAL A 537 -8.40 19.88 19.29
N LEU A 538 -7.51 19.26 18.49
CA LEU A 538 -6.73 18.09 18.87
C LEU A 538 -5.54 18.44 19.78
N GLY A 539 -5.06 19.68 19.73
CA GLY A 539 -3.96 20.14 20.56
C GLY A 539 -3.29 21.39 20.01
N ASN A 540 -2.03 21.57 20.42
CA ASN A 540 -1.20 22.73 20.11
C ASN A 540 -0.20 22.39 18.99
N LEU A 541 0.18 23.40 18.20
CA LEU A 541 1.25 23.35 17.20
C LEU A 541 2.55 22.72 17.72
N ASN A 542 2.89 22.84 19.00
CA ASN A 542 4.09 22.22 19.56
C ASN A 542 4.08 20.69 19.57
N ARG A 543 2.89 20.06 19.53
CA ARG A 543 2.70 18.60 19.49
C ARG A 543 2.19 18.12 18.14
N LEU A 544 2.42 18.89 17.07
CA LEU A 544 1.90 18.58 15.74
C LEU A 544 2.39 17.22 15.24
N ALA A 545 3.68 16.91 15.43
CA ALA A 545 4.26 15.61 15.06
C ALA A 545 3.55 14.42 15.75
N ASP A 546 3.28 14.53 17.06
CA ASP A 546 2.58 13.49 17.82
C ASP A 546 1.13 13.31 17.34
N ILE A 547 0.44 14.42 17.05
CA ILE A 547 -0.94 14.40 16.56
C ILE A 547 -0.99 13.71 15.19
N ILE A 548 -0.06 14.04 14.30
CA ILE A 548 0.05 13.43 12.97
C ILE A 548 0.20 11.92 13.07
N LEU A 549 1.11 11.43 13.92
CA LEU A 549 1.40 10.02 14.09
C LEU A 549 0.23 9.25 14.74
N ARG A 550 -0.37 9.82 15.80
CA ARG A 550 -1.49 9.19 16.53
C ARG A 550 -2.76 9.10 15.69
N HIS A 551 -3.09 10.17 14.98
CA HIS A 551 -4.33 10.25 14.20
C HIS A 551 -4.17 9.79 12.74
N GLN A 552 -2.95 9.40 12.33
CA GLN A 552 -2.63 8.99 10.96
C GLN A 552 -3.06 10.04 9.94
N VAL A 553 -2.63 11.27 10.19
CA VAL A 553 -2.89 12.42 9.32
C VAL A 553 -2.08 12.26 8.03
N GLU A 554 -2.71 12.56 6.90
CA GLU A 554 -2.10 12.53 5.58
C GLU A 554 -1.83 13.94 5.04
N ASP A 555 -2.73 14.88 5.32
CA ASP A 555 -2.64 16.26 4.87
C ASP A 555 -2.76 17.23 6.05
N VAL A 556 -1.92 18.26 6.05
CA VAL A 556 -1.96 19.39 6.99
C VAL A 556 -2.28 20.64 6.17
N LEU A 557 -3.47 21.19 6.38
CA LEU A 557 -3.87 22.47 5.80
C LEU A 557 -3.50 23.59 6.76
N ILE A 558 -2.68 24.54 6.30
CA ILE A 558 -2.19 25.64 7.10
C ILE A 558 -3.07 26.85 6.84
N ALA A 559 -3.71 27.32 7.91
CA ALA A 559 -4.54 28.51 7.94
C ALA A 559 -4.01 29.48 9.01
N LEU A 560 -2.81 30.01 8.76
CA LEU A 560 -2.15 30.98 9.65
C LEU A 560 -2.44 32.42 9.23
N GLN A 561 -2.38 33.36 10.18
CA GLN A 561 -2.45 34.78 9.87
C GLN A 561 -1.06 35.30 9.43
N LYS A 562 -1.02 36.45 8.75
CA LYS A 562 0.22 37.02 8.19
C LYS A 562 1.29 37.32 9.24
N GLN A 563 0.88 37.44 10.51
CA GLN A 563 1.70 37.73 11.68
C GLN A 563 2.40 36.47 12.24
N ASP A 564 2.09 35.27 11.74
CA ASP A 564 2.52 33.99 12.30
C ASP A 564 3.67 33.32 11.49
N GLN A 565 4.58 34.09 10.88
CA GLN A 565 5.68 33.51 10.09
C GLN A 565 6.53 32.50 10.87
N ASP A 566 6.77 32.78 12.16
CA ASP A 566 7.48 31.85 13.07
C ASP A 566 6.70 30.55 13.30
N ALA A 567 5.37 30.60 13.33
CA ALA A 567 4.54 29.41 13.46
C ALA A 567 4.59 28.56 12.18
N LEU A 568 4.66 29.18 11.01
CA LEU A 568 4.83 28.47 9.74
C LEU A 568 6.16 27.71 9.71
N VAL A 569 7.26 28.37 10.07
CA VAL A 569 8.58 27.73 10.14
C VAL A 569 8.58 26.56 11.14
N LYS A 570 7.94 26.73 12.30
CA LYS A 570 7.76 25.66 13.30
C LYS A 570 6.96 24.48 12.75
N ILE A 571 5.84 24.73 12.05
CA ILE A 571 5.03 23.68 11.42
C ILE A 571 5.87 22.90 10.40
N ILE A 572 6.60 23.60 9.53
CA ILE A 572 7.48 22.95 8.54
C ILE A 572 8.55 22.11 9.24
N ALA A 573 9.19 22.64 10.29
CA ALA A 573 10.22 21.91 11.04
C ALA A 573 9.69 20.66 11.74
N GLN A 574 8.49 20.72 12.35
CA GLN A 574 7.88 19.58 13.03
C GLN A 574 7.30 18.52 12.08
N THR A 575 7.01 18.90 10.85
CA THR A 575 6.50 17.99 9.80
C THR A 575 7.62 17.44 8.92
N ASP A 576 8.83 17.97 9.02
CA ASP A 576 9.97 17.50 8.24
C ASP A 576 10.32 16.05 8.61
N GLY A 577 10.47 15.20 7.59
CA GLY A 577 10.70 13.76 7.77
C GLY A 577 9.45 12.91 8.05
N LEU A 578 8.28 13.51 8.28
CA LEU A 578 7.01 12.78 8.39
C LEU A 578 6.36 12.58 7.01
N PRO A 579 5.63 11.48 6.78
CA PRO A 579 4.98 11.19 5.50
C PRO A 579 3.66 11.99 5.33
N VAL A 580 3.69 13.31 5.57
CA VAL A 580 2.53 14.21 5.45
C VAL A 580 2.70 15.21 4.31
N SER A 581 1.60 15.54 3.66
CA SER A 581 1.49 16.60 2.66
C SER A 581 1.08 17.90 3.35
N LEU A 582 1.86 18.97 3.14
CA LEU A 582 1.65 20.27 3.77
C LEU A 582 1.14 21.26 2.72
N LYS A 583 -0.02 21.88 2.96
CA LYS A 583 -0.66 22.81 2.03
C LYS A 583 -1.04 24.10 2.73
N ILE A 584 -0.78 25.26 2.12
CA ILE A 584 -1.16 26.58 2.61
C ILE A 584 -2.22 27.16 1.68
N VAL A 585 -3.19 27.87 2.24
CA VAL A 585 -4.05 28.80 1.49
C VAL A 585 -3.24 30.07 1.22
N PRO A 586 -2.90 30.40 -0.04
CA PRO A 586 -2.18 31.62 -0.36
C PRO A 586 -3.05 32.86 -0.16
N ASP A 587 -2.43 33.95 0.26
CA ASP A 587 -3.10 35.25 0.34
C ASP A 587 -3.36 35.79 -1.08
N LEU A 588 -4.51 36.43 -1.30
CA LEU A 588 -4.93 37.01 -2.59
C LEU A 588 -3.83 37.83 -3.28
N TYR A 589 -3.05 38.57 -2.49
CA TYR A 589 -1.93 39.40 -2.96
C TYR A 589 -0.83 38.57 -3.67
N SER A 590 -0.52 37.37 -3.16
CA SER A 590 0.49 36.49 -3.76
C SER A 590 0.03 35.87 -5.09
N ILE A 591 -1.28 35.80 -5.31
CA ILE A 591 -1.90 35.31 -6.54
C ILE A 591 -1.87 36.43 -7.61
N ILE A 592 -2.30 37.64 -7.24
CA ILE A 592 -2.35 38.79 -8.16
C ILE A 592 -0.95 39.19 -8.62
N THR A 593 0.05 39.08 -7.76
CA THR A 593 1.45 39.39 -8.09
C THR A 593 2.17 38.28 -8.85
N GLY A 594 1.52 37.12 -9.09
CA GLY A 594 2.12 35.98 -9.79
C GLY A 594 3.25 35.27 -9.04
N GLN A 595 3.50 35.63 -7.77
CA GLN A 595 4.53 35.01 -6.92
C GLN A 595 4.18 33.59 -6.49
N ALA A 596 2.91 33.20 -6.61
CA ALA A 596 2.41 31.86 -6.35
C ALA A 596 1.89 31.19 -7.63
N ARG A 597 2.52 30.08 -8.06
CA ARG A 597 1.89 29.17 -9.03
C ARG A 597 0.83 28.35 -8.30
N THR A 598 -0.42 28.76 -8.41
CA THR A 598 -1.54 28.00 -7.86
C THR A 598 -1.88 26.84 -8.78
N ASN A 599 -1.81 25.59 -8.30
CA ASN A 599 -2.63 24.55 -8.90
C ASN A 599 -4.07 24.90 -8.51
N GLN A 600 -4.89 25.31 -9.48
CA GLN A 600 -6.29 25.61 -9.20
C GLN A 600 -6.96 24.31 -8.75
N ILE A 601 -7.41 24.25 -7.50
CA ILE A 601 -8.21 23.14 -6.99
C ILE A 601 -9.65 23.63 -6.93
N TYR A 602 -10.45 23.36 -7.97
CA TYR A 602 -11.89 23.67 -7.99
C TYR A 602 -12.25 25.08 -7.47
N GLY A 603 -11.47 26.11 -7.85
CA GLY A 603 -11.69 27.51 -7.45
C GLY A 603 -10.96 27.97 -6.18
N PHE A 604 -10.32 27.06 -5.43
CA PHE A 604 -9.51 27.40 -4.26
C PHE A 604 -8.01 27.24 -4.55
N PRO A 605 -7.21 28.29 -4.34
CA PRO A 605 -5.78 28.18 -4.48
C PRO A 605 -5.24 27.50 -3.22
N LEU A 606 -4.52 26.37 -3.37
CA LEU A 606 -3.72 25.78 -2.31
C LEU A 606 -2.31 25.60 -2.85
N ILE A 607 -1.30 26.04 -2.10
CA ILE A 607 0.11 25.82 -2.44
C ILE A 607 0.61 24.66 -1.59
N GLU A 608 1.02 23.58 -2.24
CA GLU A 608 1.75 22.49 -1.59
C GLU A 608 3.18 22.96 -1.31
N ILE A 609 3.60 23.01 -0.04
CA ILE A 609 4.93 23.51 0.39
C ILE A 609 6.00 22.40 0.31
N LEU A 610 5.56 21.18 0.08
CA LEU A 610 6.39 19.96 0.00
C LEU A 610 6.04 19.14 -1.25
N PRO A 611 6.11 19.72 -2.48
CA PRO A 611 5.77 18.97 -3.67
C PRO A 611 6.70 17.76 -3.83
N GLN A 612 6.19 16.68 -4.44
CA GLN A 612 7.04 15.58 -4.87
C GLN A 612 8.07 16.11 -5.87
N TYR A 613 9.36 16.06 -5.50
CA TYR A 613 10.46 16.69 -6.24
C TYR A 613 10.47 16.45 -7.75
N MET A 614 10.02 15.27 -8.19
CA MET A 614 10.05 14.81 -9.56
C MET A 614 9.16 13.56 -9.65
N PRO A 615 8.38 13.36 -10.73
CA PRO A 615 7.59 12.14 -10.94
C PRO A 615 8.43 10.86 -10.85
N ALA A 616 7.81 9.72 -10.53
CA ALA A 616 8.54 8.46 -10.32
C ALA A 616 9.33 8.00 -11.56
N TRP A 617 8.76 8.19 -12.76
CA TRP A 617 9.40 7.85 -14.02
C TRP A 617 10.57 8.81 -14.32
N GLU A 618 10.43 10.12 -14.08
CA GLU A 618 11.54 11.08 -14.25
C GLU A 618 12.68 10.76 -13.31
N ARG A 619 12.40 10.35 -12.06
CA ARG A 619 13.45 9.92 -11.12
C ARG A 619 14.18 8.67 -11.61
N PHE A 620 13.44 7.74 -12.23
CA PHE A 620 14.03 6.55 -12.84
C PHE A 620 14.87 6.92 -14.06
N ALA A 621 14.34 7.75 -14.96
CA ALA A 621 15.03 8.24 -16.15
C ALA A 621 16.30 9.03 -15.77
N LYS A 622 16.20 9.96 -14.80
CA LYS A 622 17.35 10.68 -14.23
C LYS A 622 18.42 9.70 -13.74
N ARG A 623 18.02 8.63 -13.06
CA ARG A 623 18.97 7.61 -12.59
C ARG A 623 19.59 6.81 -13.74
N ALA A 624 18.82 6.46 -14.76
CA ALA A 624 19.34 5.79 -15.94
C ALA A 624 20.36 6.68 -16.66
N ILE A 625 20.03 7.96 -16.87
CA ILE A 625 20.94 8.97 -17.45
C ILE A 625 22.20 9.11 -16.61
N ASP A 626 22.07 9.25 -15.28
CA ASP A 626 23.20 9.33 -14.36
C ASP A 626 24.16 8.15 -14.57
N VAL A 627 23.64 6.92 -14.66
CA VAL A 627 24.46 5.71 -14.82
C VAL A 627 25.08 5.63 -16.22
N THR A 628 24.27 5.81 -17.27
CA THR A 628 24.73 5.72 -18.67
C THR A 628 25.81 6.77 -18.97
N VAL A 629 25.58 8.03 -18.60
CA VAL A 629 26.55 9.11 -18.84
C VAL A 629 27.81 8.90 -18.02
N SER A 630 27.71 8.46 -16.76
CA SER A 630 28.89 8.15 -15.93
C SER A 630 29.72 7.02 -16.53
N LEU A 631 29.08 5.96 -17.04
CA LEU A 631 29.78 4.86 -17.73
C LEU A 631 30.48 5.35 -18.99
N LEU A 632 29.81 6.14 -19.82
CA LEU A 632 30.40 6.70 -21.04
C LEU A 632 31.64 7.56 -20.73
N ILE A 633 31.56 8.46 -19.75
CA ILE A 633 32.69 9.33 -19.36
C ILE A 633 33.87 8.51 -18.82
N LEU A 634 33.61 7.50 -18.00
CA LEU A 634 34.67 6.68 -17.41
C LEU A 634 35.34 5.74 -18.44
N ILE A 635 34.55 5.14 -19.35
CA ILE A 635 35.04 4.18 -20.35
C ILE A 635 35.70 4.92 -21.52
N LEU A 636 35.01 5.88 -22.13
CA LEU A 636 35.55 6.60 -23.30
C LEU A 636 36.73 7.49 -22.93
N GLY A 637 36.74 8.03 -21.71
CA GLY A 637 37.84 8.84 -21.21
C GLY A 637 39.03 8.02 -20.67
N LEU A 638 38.96 6.69 -20.64
CA LEU A 638 39.98 5.84 -20.02
C LEU A 638 41.41 6.10 -20.50
N PRO A 639 41.69 6.29 -21.82
CA PRO A 639 43.02 6.65 -22.29
C PRO A 639 43.53 7.97 -21.68
N LEU A 640 42.65 8.98 -21.58
CA LEU A 640 42.98 10.28 -21.01
C LEU A 640 43.20 10.18 -19.49
N TRP A 641 42.37 9.42 -18.78
CA TRP A 641 42.50 9.23 -17.34
C TRP A 641 43.82 8.54 -16.97
N LEU A 642 44.32 7.61 -17.80
CA LEU A 642 45.64 7.01 -17.61
C LEU A 642 46.77 8.05 -17.72
N LEU A 643 46.69 8.97 -18.68
CA LEU A 643 47.66 10.07 -18.79
C LEU A 643 47.61 10.99 -17.58
N VAL A 644 46.41 11.32 -17.08
CA VAL A 644 46.24 12.12 -15.86
C VAL A 644 46.85 11.41 -14.64
N VAL A 645 46.62 10.11 -14.50
CA VAL A 645 47.20 9.28 -13.43
C VAL A 645 48.73 9.31 -13.48
N LEU A 646 49.31 9.17 -14.67
CA LEU A 646 50.75 9.24 -14.89
C LEU A 646 51.30 10.63 -14.53
N ALA A 647 50.66 11.71 -15.00
CA ALA A 647 51.05 13.08 -14.70
C ALA A 647 51.01 13.37 -13.19
N ILE A 648 50.01 12.88 -12.46
CA ILE A 648 49.92 13.03 -11.00
C ILE A 648 51.04 12.27 -10.29
N ARG A 649 51.40 11.06 -10.77
CA ARG A 649 52.45 10.23 -10.19
C ARG A 649 53.84 10.81 -10.41
N LEU A 650 54.09 11.40 -11.58
CA LEU A 650 55.37 12.04 -11.92
C LEU A 650 55.55 13.37 -11.18
N ASN A 651 54.45 14.09 -10.90
CA ASN A 651 54.53 15.43 -10.31
C ASN A 651 54.59 15.45 -8.77
N SER A 652 54.04 14.46 -8.05
CA SER A 652 54.22 14.38 -6.60
C SER A 652 54.09 12.94 -6.04
N PRO A 653 54.83 12.58 -4.97
CA PRO A 653 54.73 11.25 -4.35
C PRO A 653 53.37 11.06 -3.62
N GLY A 654 52.84 9.84 -3.60
CA GLY A 654 51.66 9.44 -2.82
C GLY A 654 50.46 8.90 -3.64
N LYS A 655 49.27 8.85 -3.01
CA LYS A 655 48.04 8.27 -3.60
C LYS A 655 47.50 9.12 -4.75
N ILE A 656 47.07 8.46 -5.83
CA ILE A 656 46.46 9.10 -7.02
C ILE A 656 45.11 9.73 -6.69
N PHE A 657 44.29 8.99 -5.93
CA PHE A 657 42.95 9.44 -5.54
C PHE A 657 42.99 10.07 -4.15
N TYR A 658 42.33 11.21 -4.04
CA TYR A 658 41.99 11.85 -2.77
C TYR A 658 40.55 11.47 -2.40
N ARG A 659 40.33 11.12 -1.13
CA ARG A 659 39.02 10.78 -0.57
C ARG A 659 38.70 11.72 0.58
N GLN A 660 37.46 12.20 0.62
CA GLN A 660 36.99 13.09 1.69
C GLN A 660 35.55 12.76 2.08
N GLU A 661 35.30 12.70 3.38
CA GLU A 661 33.96 12.48 3.90
C GLU A 661 33.02 13.63 3.57
N ARG A 662 31.85 13.28 3.06
CA ARG A 662 30.79 14.20 2.67
C ARG A 662 29.44 13.66 3.12
N MET A 663 28.51 14.57 3.39
CA MET A 663 27.14 14.22 3.73
C MET A 663 26.29 14.15 2.46
N GLY A 664 25.66 13.00 2.24
CA GLY A 664 24.81 12.69 1.10
C GLY A 664 23.33 12.63 1.46
N LYS A 665 22.58 11.91 0.63
CA LYS A 665 21.12 11.82 0.75
C LYS A 665 20.70 11.31 2.13
N ASN A 666 19.73 12.00 2.73
CA ASN A 666 19.19 11.74 4.06
C ASN A 666 20.26 11.71 5.17
N GLY A 667 21.34 12.48 5.01
CA GLY A 667 22.42 12.57 6.00
C GLY A 667 23.42 11.42 5.97
N ARG A 668 23.35 10.50 5.00
CA ARG A 668 24.31 9.38 4.90
C ARG A 668 25.70 9.89 4.53
N ILE A 669 26.71 9.51 5.30
CA ILE A 669 28.11 9.88 5.05
C ILE A 669 28.68 8.96 3.96
N PHE A 670 29.45 9.53 3.02
CA PHE A 670 30.17 8.80 1.98
C PHE A 670 31.49 9.51 1.62
N ASP A 671 32.42 8.78 1.02
CA ASP A 671 33.70 9.33 0.53
C ASP A 671 33.55 9.86 -0.89
N VAL A 672 33.71 11.18 -1.08
CA VAL A 672 33.87 11.75 -2.43
C VAL A 672 35.25 11.40 -2.97
N ILE A 673 35.32 10.90 -4.21
CA ILE A 673 36.57 10.50 -4.85
C ILE A 673 36.98 11.58 -5.84
N LYS A 674 38.22 12.06 -5.75
CA LYS A 674 38.81 13.04 -6.69
C LYS A 674 40.19 12.60 -7.12
N PHE A 675 40.66 13.11 -8.26
CA PHE A 675 42.10 13.07 -8.52
C PHE A 675 42.81 14.04 -7.58
N ARG A 676 43.98 13.64 -7.11
CA ARG A 676 44.78 14.47 -6.24
C ARG A 676 45.33 15.68 -7.00
N SER A 677 44.87 16.87 -6.61
CA SER A 677 45.36 18.16 -7.14
C SER A 677 46.28 18.93 -6.17
N MET A 678 46.37 18.50 -4.90
CA MET A 678 47.20 19.10 -3.85
C MET A 678 48.34 18.19 -3.39
N VAL A 679 49.38 18.75 -2.76
CA VAL A 679 50.49 18.00 -2.15
C VAL A 679 49.99 17.03 -1.08
N ALA A 680 50.73 15.93 -0.86
CA ALA A 680 50.43 15.01 0.24
C ALA A 680 50.50 15.75 1.58
N ASN A 681 49.58 15.45 2.51
CA ASN A 681 49.48 16.09 3.84
C ASN A 681 49.08 17.58 3.88
N ALA A 682 48.42 18.08 2.81
CA ALA A 682 47.93 19.46 2.73
C ALA A 682 46.97 19.90 3.86
N GLU A 683 46.30 18.97 4.54
CA GLU A 683 45.35 19.26 5.64
C GLU A 683 45.94 19.02 7.04
N THR A 684 47.11 18.40 7.16
CA THR A 684 47.66 17.93 8.45
C THR A 684 48.09 19.09 9.36
N LEU A 685 48.41 20.26 8.79
CA LEU A 685 48.82 21.47 9.54
C LEU A 685 47.69 22.52 9.71
N THR A 686 46.63 22.48 8.89
CA THR A 686 45.62 23.57 8.84
C THR A 686 44.22 23.17 9.33
N GLY A 687 43.94 21.86 9.44
CA GLY A 687 42.58 21.37 9.66
C GLY A 687 41.61 21.67 8.51
N PRO A 688 40.28 21.47 8.72
CA PRO A 688 39.23 21.74 7.74
C PRO A 688 39.09 23.24 7.42
N LYS A 689 39.77 23.73 6.39
CA LYS A 689 39.58 25.09 5.86
C LYS A 689 39.01 25.07 4.44
N TRP A 690 38.29 26.13 4.06
CA TRP A 690 37.93 26.38 2.67
C TRP A 690 39.19 26.66 1.84
N ALA A 691 39.16 26.30 0.56
CA ALA A 691 40.30 26.54 -0.33
C ALA A 691 40.29 28.00 -0.79
N GLU A 692 41.44 28.68 -0.66
CA GLU A 692 41.64 30.05 -1.15
C GLU A 692 42.04 30.04 -2.64
N LYS A 693 41.89 31.20 -3.30
CA LYS A 693 42.04 31.33 -4.77
C LYS A 693 43.46 31.01 -5.27
N ASP A 694 44.48 31.31 -4.47
CA ASP A 694 45.90 31.02 -4.74
C ASP A 694 46.51 30.16 -3.63
N ASP A 695 45.90 28.99 -3.39
CA ASP A 695 46.34 28.08 -2.34
C ASP A 695 47.70 27.44 -2.68
N PRO A 696 48.77 27.68 -1.88
CA PRO A 696 50.13 27.18 -2.16
C PRO A 696 50.23 25.66 -2.10
N ARG A 697 49.19 24.98 -1.60
CA ARG A 697 49.13 23.50 -1.52
C ARG A 697 48.78 22.86 -2.86
N ILE A 698 48.39 23.64 -3.88
CA ILE A 698 48.01 23.14 -5.21
C ILE A 698 49.27 22.87 -6.05
N THR A 699 49.34 21.68 -6.66
CA THR A 699 50.45 21.32 -7.55
C THR A 699 50.30 21.92 -8.95
N ALA A 700 51.38 22.02 -9.74
CA ALA A 700 51.32 22.54 -11.12
C ALA A 700 50.32 21.77 -12.01
N VAL A 701 50.39 20.43 -12.01
CA VAL A 701 49.39 19.56 -12.66
C VAL A 701 48.01 19.77 -12.03
N GLY A 702 47.92 19.91 -10.71
CA GLY A 702 46.68 20.19 -10.00
C GLY A 702 45.98 21.48 -10.43
N LYS A 703 46.73 22.54 -10.76
CA LYS A 703 46.19 23.80 -11.29
C LYS A 703 45.50 23.58 -12.64
N PHE A 704 46.11 22.79 -13.52
CA PHE A 704 45.48 22.38 -14.79
C PHE A 704 44.22 21.53 -14.56
N LEU A 705 44.30 20.52 -13.69
CA LEU A 705 43.16 19.63 -13.40
C LEU A 705 41.96 20.41 -12.83
N ARG A 706 42.20 21.37 -11.92
CA ARG A 706 41.15 22.22 -11.34
C ARG A 706 40.55 23.19 -12.33
N LYS A 707 41.37 23.81 -13.20
CA LYS A 707 40.91 24.76 -14.23
C LYS A 707 39.84 24.14 -15.14
N TRP A 708 40.05 22.88 -15.52
CA TRP A 708 39.13 22.12 -16.38
C TRP A 708 38.19 21.18 -15.61
N ARG A 709 38.19 21.22 -14.27
CA ARG A 709 37.46 20.30 -13.37
C ARG A 709 37.69 18.81 -13.64
N ILE A 710 38.82 18.47 -14.25
CA ILE A 710 39.22 17.08 -14.48
C ILE A 710 39.45 16.36 -13.14
N ASP A 711 39.84 17.09 -12.09
CA ASP A 711 40.02 16.52 -10.77
C ASP A 711 38.74 15.93 -10.15
N GLU A 712 37.56 16.36 -10.63
CA GLU A 712 36.25 15.87 -10.17
C GLU A 712 35.74 14.65 -10.96
N VAL A 713 36.42 14.22 -12.03
CA VAL A 713 36.01 13.06 -12.85
C VAL A 713 35.83 11.76 -12.05
N PRO A 714 36.68 11.41 -11.05
CA PRO A 714 36.46 10.20 -10.26
C PRO A 714 35.13 10.18 -9.48
N GLN A 715 34.45 11.33 -9.31
CA GLN A 715 33.13 11.40 -8.69
C GLN A 715 32.05 10.67 -9.50
N PHE A 716 32.26 10.46 -10.81
CA PHE A 716 31.35 9.60 -11.61
C PHE A 716 31.29 8.17 -11.06
N ILE A 717 32.32 7.69 -10.35
CA ILE A 717 32.27 6.41 -9.62
C ILE A 717 31.28 6.48 -8.45
N ASN A 718 31.23 7.61 -7.71
CA ASN A 718 30.24 7.84 -6.66
C ASN A 718 28.81 7.91 -7.23
N VAL A 719 28.65 8.44 -8.45
CA VAL A 719 27.38 8.41 -9.17
C VAL A 719 26.97 6.97 -9.48
N LEU A 720 27.87 6.13 -10.00
CA LEU A 720 27.59 4.71 -10.25
C LEU A 720 27.19 3.95 -8.97
N ARG A 721 27.87 4.22 -7.84
CA ARG A 721 27.52 3.66 -6.51
C ARG A 721 26.20 4.15 -5.94
N GLY A 722 25.61 5.20 -6.53
CA GLY A 722 24.33 5.76 -6.11
C GLY A 722 24.42 6.69 -4.89
N GLU A 723 25.64 7.10 -4.53
CA GLU A 723 25.94 8.07 -3.48
C GLU A 723 25.69 9.50 -3.99
N MET A 724 26.01 9.76 -5.27
CA MET A 724 25.83 11.04 -5.96
C MET A 724 24.91 10.90 -7.20
N SER A 725 24.53 12.04 -7.76
CA SER A 725 23.91 12.23 -9.08
C SER A 725 24.80 13.15 -9.92
N ILE A 726 24.61 13.21 -11.24
CA ILE A 726 25.36 14.18 -12.06
C ILE A 726 24.94 15.60 -11.68
N VAL A 727 23.63 15.82 -11.51
CA VAL A 727 23.04 17.10 -11.11
C VAL A 727 22.37 17.01 -9.75
N GLY A 728 22.72 17.92 -8.85
CA GLY A 728 22.16 18.05 -7.50
C GLY A 728 22.93 19.05 -6.63
N PRO A 729 22.50 19.30 -5.38
CA PRO A 729 23.23 20.15 -4.44
C PRO A 729 24.65 19.64 -4.20
N ARG A 730 25.64 20.55 -4.13
CA ARG A 730 27.03 20.15 -3.87
C ARG A 730 27.15 19.55 -2.46
N PRO A 731 27.76 18.35 -2.28
CA PRO A 731 27.81 17.70 -0.98
C PRO A 731 28.74 18.46 -0.03
N GLU A 732 28.34 18.61 1.23
CA GLU A 732 29.11 19.36 2.25
C GLU A 732 29.74 18.43 3.29
N ARG A 733 30.83 18.87 3.94
CA ARG A 733 31.47 18.07 5.00
C ARG A 733 30.52 17.92 6.20
N PRO A 734 30.45 16.74 6.83
CA PRO A 734 29.57 16.53 7.99
C PRO A 734 29.76 17.60 9.08
N PHE A 735 31.01 17.96 9.38
CA PHE A 735 31.35 19.03 10.33
C PHE A 735 30.61 20.36 10.05
N PHE A 736 30.60 20.82 8.80
CA PHE A 736 29.91 22.07 8.43
C PHE A 736 28.40 21.91 8.44
N VAL A 737 27.88 20.75 8.04
CA VAL A 737 26.43 20.51 8.09
C VAL A 737 25.91 20.61 9.52
N GLU A 738 26.62 20.06 10.50
CA GLU A 738 26.16 20.10 11.89
C GLU A 738 26.24 21.48 12.54
N LYS A 739 27.13 22.34 12.04
CA LYS A 739 27.17 23.76 12.40
C LYS A 739 26.04 24.52 11.72
N LEU A 740 25.95 24.44 10.39
CA LEU A 740 25.02 25.21 9.58
C LEU A 740 23.56 24.86 9.83
N ARG A 741 23.23 23.60 10.17
CA ARG A 741 21.85 23.23 10.53
C ARG A 741 21.35 23.89 11.82
N LYS A 742 22.25 24.32 12.70
CA LYS A 742 21.90 25.03 13.95
C LYS A 742 21.69 26.52 13.70
N GLU A 743 22.44 27.08 12.74
CA GLU A 743 22.44 28.51 12.44
C GLU A 743 21.42 28.90 11.35
N ILE A 744 21.12 28.00 10.41
CA ILE A 744 20.27 28.27 9.25
C ILE A 744 19.04 27.33 9.28
N PRO A 745 17.82 27.88 9.48
CA PRO A 745 16.59 27.11 9.38
C PRO A 745 16.48 26.39 8.04
N LEU A 746 15.91 25.19 8.04
CA LEU A 746 15.67 24.36 6.85
C LEU A 746 16.93 23.93 6.08
N TYR A 747 18.14 24.14 6.60
CA TYR A 747 19.39 23.77 5.93
C TYR A 747 19.45 22.29 5.53
N THR A 748 18.89 21.40 6.35
CA THR A 748 18.84 19.94 6.10
C THR A 748 18.01 19.56 4.89
N ARG A 749 17.12 20.43 4.37
CA ARG A 749 16.29 20.13 3.20
C ARG A 749 17.11 19.79 1.97
N ARG A 750 18.28 20.41 1.77
CA ARG A 750 19.18 20.12 0.64
C ARG A 750 19.65 18.64 0.62
N LEU A 751 19.63 17.96 1.77
CA LEU A 751 20.03 16.55 1.90
C LEU A 751 18.93 15.58 1.48
N ARG A 752 17.72 16.02 1.11
CA ARG A 752 16.61 15.12 0.73
C ARG A 752 16.81 14.47 -0.64
N VAL A 753 17.70 15.01 -1.47
CA VAL A 753 18.09 14.46 -2.77
C VAL A 753 19.55 13.98 -2.76
N ARG A 754 19.95 13.21 -3.80
CA ARG A 754 21.36 12.87 -3.95
C ARG A 754 22.14 14.14 -4.27
N PRO A 755 23.32 14.35 -3.66
CA PRO A 755 24.18 15.46 -4.03
C PRO A 755 24.68 15.31 -5.47
N GLY A 756 25.00 16.44 -6.11
CA GLY A 756 25.45 16.53 -7.49
C GLY A 756 26.96 16.71 -7.64
N ILE A 757 27.50 16.29 -8.79
CA ILE A 757 28.81 16.77 -9.27
C ILE A 757 28.69 18.25 -9.63
N THR A 758 27.64 18.59 -10.38
CA THR A 758 27.22 19.97 -10.69
C THR A 758 25.82 20.24 -10.14
N GLY A 759 25.41 21.51 -10.10
CA GLY A 759 24.15 21.94 -9.50
C GLY A 759 23.84 23.40 -9.79
N TRP A 760 22.60 23.79 -9.54
CA TRP A 760 22.14 25.16 -9.82
C TRP A 760 22.93 26.21 -9.05
N ALA A 761 23.18 25.97 -7.76
CA ALA A 761 23.98 26.86 -6.92
C ALA A 761 25.43 26.99 -7.42
N GLN A 762 26.01 25.92 -7.99
CA GLN A 762 27.36 25.96 -8.56
C GLN A 762 27.46 26.79 -9.84
N ILE A 763 26.34 27.00 -10.54
CA ILE A 763 26.27 27.82 -11.76
C ILE A 763 25.93 29.28 -11.43
N LYS A 764 25.14 29.52 -10.38
CA LYS A 764 24.61 30.85 -10.05
C LYS A 764 25.32 31.58 -8.91
N GLY A 765 25.93 30.86 -7.97
CA GLY A 765 26.54 31.45 -6.77
C GLY A 765 27.99 31.89 -6.94
N ALA A 766 28.40 32.87 -6.13
CA ALA A 766 29.80 33.22 -5.90
C ALA A 766 30.46 32.27 -4.86
N TYR A 767 31.76 32.44 -4.58
CA TYR A 767 32.47 31.64 -3.57
C TYR A 767 31.88 31.83 -2.17
N ASP A 768 31.84 30.74 -1.38
CA ASP A 768 31.44 30.78 0.03
C ASP A 768 32.54 31.50 0.84
N ALA A 769 32.35 32.79 1.15
CA ALA A 769 33.28 33.56 1.99
C ALA A 769 32.63 33.99 3.32
N THR A 770 31.32 34.21 3.33
CA THR A 770 30.52 34.67 4.47
C THR A 770 29.34 33.74 4.76
N LEU A 771 28.74 33.86 5.95
CA LEU A 771 27.50 33.14 6.30
C LEU A 771 26.34 33.51 5.35
N GLU A 772 26.32 34.73 4.83
CA GLU A 772 25.28 35.20 3.93
C GLU A 772 25.40 34.55 2.54
N ASP A 773 26.64 34.32 2.06
CA ASP A 773 26.90 33.56 0.83
C ASP A 773 26.36 32.12 0.96
N VAL A 774 26.53 31.50 2.13
CA VAL A 774 26.01 30.16 2.41
C VAL A 774 24.47 30.13 2.40
N LYS A 775 23.82 31.19 2.92
CA LYS A 775 22.35 31.32 2.81
C LYS A 775 21.91 31.49 1.36
N GLN A 776 22.59 32.32 0.57
CA GLN A 776 22.28 32.50 -0.85
C GLN A 776 22.46 31.19 -1.64
N LYS A 777 23.55 30.46 -1.37
CA LYS A 777 23.77 29.13 -1.94
C LYS A 777 22.66 28.15 -1.56
N LEU A 778 22.22 28.16 -0.30
CA LEU A 778 21.08 27.36 0.13
C LEU A 778 19.80 27.74 -0.62
N GLN A 779 19.54 29.02 -0.88
CA GLN A 779 18.38 29.46 -1.68
C GLN A 779 18.41 28.86 -3.09
N TYR A 780 19.57 28.84 -3.75
CA TYR A 780 19.71 28.20 -5.06
C TYR A 780 19.54 26.68 -5.01
N ASP A 781 20.06 26.01 -3.97
CA ASP A 781 19.83 24.59 -3.76
C ASP A 781 18.34 24.29 -3.56
N LEU A 782 17.64 25.08 -2.73
CA LEU A 782 16.19 24.93 -2.50
C LEU A 782 15.39 25.21 -3.78
N PHE A 783 15.75 26.24 -4.55
CA PHE A 783 15.14 26.52 -5.85
C PHE A 783 15.28 25.34 -6.81
N TYR A 784 16.46 24.70 -6.85
CA TYR A 784 16.65 23.49 -7.65
C TYR A 784 15.75 22.35 -7.16
N LEU A 785 15.67 22.12 -5.84
CA LEU A 785 14.80 21.09 -5.28
C LEU A 785 13.33 21.31 -5.66
N GLU A 786 12.86 22.55 -5.67
CA GLU A 786 11.48 22.90 -6.02
C GLU A 786 11.17 22.79 -7.52
N ASN A 787 12.19 22.95 -8.37
CA ASN A 787 12.04 22.96 -9.84
C ASN A 787 12.74 21.76 -10.52
N MET A 788 13.00 20.71 -9.76
CA MET A 788 13.78 19.56 -10.23
C MET A 788 13.02 18.83 -11.34
N SER A 789 13.59 18.82 -12.54
CA SER A 789 13.05 18.18 -13.73
C SER A 789 14.18 17.78 -14.66
N LEU A 790 13.96 16.82 -15.56
CA LEU A 790 14.96 16.45 -16.56
C LEU A 790 15.39 17.66 -17.43
N ARG A 791 14.46 18.58 -17.72
CA ARG A 791 14.74 19.84 -18.44
C ARG A 791 15.68 20.75 -17.66
N MET A 792 15.46 20.91 -16.35
CA MET A 792 16.32 21.71 -15.48
C MET A 792 17.72 21.09 -15.37
N ASP A 793 17.80 19.77 -15.24
CA ASP A 793 19.07 19.03 -15.23
C ASP A 793 19.84 19.24 -16.53
N LEU A 794 19.18 19.12 -17.69
CA LEU A 794 19.82 19.36 -18.99
C LEU A 794 20.35 20.79 -19.10
N LYS A 795 19.58 21.79 -18.65
CA LYS A 795 20.02 23.20 -18.62
C LYS A 795 21.28 23.37 -17.77
N ILE A 796 21.33 22.73 -16.59
CA ILE A 796 22.49 22.78 -15.69
C ILE A 796 23.70 22.12 -16.36
N ILE A 797 23.52 20.94 -16.97
CA ILE A 797 24.60 20.20 -17.65
C ILE A 797 25.19 21.05 -18.78
N LEU A 798 24.35 21.59 -19.68
CA LEU A 798 24.81 22.42 -20.81
C LEU A 798 25.57 23.66 -20.33
N HIS A 799 25.08 24.33 -19.29
CA HIS A 799 25.78 25.49 -18.73
C HIS A 799 27.10 25.10 -18.07
N THR A 800 27.16 23.93 -17.42
CA THR A 800 28.40 23.42 -16.82
C THR A 800 29.44 23.13 -17.91
N ILE A 801 29.04 22.50 -19.01
CA ILE A 801 29.92 22.24 -20.17
C ILE A 801 30.46 23.56 -20.73
N TYR A 802 29.59 24.56 -20.91
CA TYR A 802 30.01 25.89 -21.37
C TYR A 802 31.06 26.54 -20.43
N VAL A 803 30.84 26.50 -19.11
CA VAL A 803 31.78 27.04 -18.11
C VAL A 803 33.11 26.29 -18.13
N MET A 804 33.08 24.96 -18.29
CA MET A 804 34.29 24.14 -18.41
C MET A 804 35.07 24.47 -19.68
N LEU A 805 34.41 24.57 -20.83
CA LEU A 805 35.05 24.91 -22.11
C LEU A 805 35.61 26.34 -22.12
N ALA A 806 34.97 27.28 -21.42
CA ALA A 806 35.47 28.64 -21.24
C ALA A 806 36.66 28.74 -20.26
N GLY A 807 37.09 27.63 -19.63
CA GLY A 807 38.20 27.61 -18.68
C GLY A 807 37.93 28.37 -17.38
N ARG A 808 36.66 28.65 -17.06
CA ARG A 808 36.20 29.35 -15.85
C ARG A 808 35.71 28.36 -14.78
N GLY A 809 36.33 27.19 -14.75
CA GLY A 809 35.95 26.09 -13.85
C GLY A 809 36.14 26.42 -12.37
N GLN A 810 36.79 27.53 -12.01
CA GLN A 810 36.94 27.99 -10.63
C GLN A 810 36.22 29.29 -10.38
#